data_AF-A0A2A3E4Y1-F1
#
_entry.id   AF-A0A2A3E4Y1-F1
#
_cell.length_a   1.000
_cell.length_b   1.000
_cell.length_c   1.000
_cell.angle_alpha   90.00
_cell.angle_beta   90.00
_cell.angle_gamma   90.00
#
_symmetry.space_group_name_H-M   'P 1'
#
loop_
_entity.id
_entity.type
_entity.pdbx_description
1 polymer ?
#
loop_
_entity_poly.entity_id
_entity_poly.type
_entity_poly.pdbx_seq_one_letter_code
_entity_poly.pdbx_strand_id
1 'polypeptide(L)'
;MRDFFRRMFEECAKIFHILLANWRRNNSQFHDNELNENLEDLILPSNEDWRYRVYYQLVELQRESDAIFIKNRVNETRLETETKLEVRRKKNEWEWEPKRYGYSFKAKPSQQEGLKGRSSTIVDGSMIEMCIEPGWRLNDILLAAKVLRKAQPPPVYSDEAEMRRVFGLVYDVFRYKKIFIRALEDAGFWQRNRAIKNEEKIVWLLLYDMQGRKFSKPRFNNTTFEERENIFKAAGLTDIDNALSGMKIHLAASISRLRIRGSALKLDELLPSHLRDIEGVTWGIQTTVASGWINTMKFVNKEEFLKEMSELKLKYCETKKESIELEENEFAFDPICPKIIYLHESKREMLAVSKLVCNHRFVFLERSLCLGAATLAQVIRNCRFYGPVILTHSLAPRHTGYLAGLLADIEYAGKLLVFGAGDRRCEYESYLKDLDVTLQQCRVFSEKYVSHLSTIESERATVVLAVPTCTYTGVRDIVDLAVARGGDVDLLESLTNNYIHNNVHNNDNNNNNKYYKNQEQWHNFLSDQMSTLKYALTRPNVQFLIYEVHTILPSETTQMVQEVVDCVNQMAKEKYFREYPKKAQKEMSKLAKMDEESQKSDNISINTSNIIIPDTDLFEVGNIDDIYGQNVSHMLDPGCFLAIIKRKEMMQFDSLFMIKVAESKDLFGISKVQQQSKHEIILNRAVQTSQSSTRKRAKRIKVEMERIMAHTYSSLSKTGQENQICPRHKHCSNWSEGNECQELQGIRKIFSARSESNASTSRDISKHDKSSSILTNLLSIESLQRQEWNHTTPSSTILRSPILARAVRLIPLEDTINIEECDEMKKQTRSKMGHRYWTSSKPSRLLHPIGSHAFKLYRLDKGPPDKASMNEDDILYALKAMHYIRRIESKAAEMYRLRFIYGFLHLYIGQEAIATGMKPVISDKDTLITSYRCHGFAVIFGISARDIFAELMGRKTGTSKGKGGSMHIYGDKFYGGEGIVGGQLPIGTGLAFAQKYNSTGGIAWVIYGDGAADQGQTFEAYNLAKLWSLPVVYVCENNKYSMGTATYRHSANTDYYTRGDLIPGIQVDGMKVLDVHEAAKFAKDYALRKGPIILEMVTYRYYGHSMSDPGTSYRTREEVKLVQAKQDPINWLTKQIIDNGLKTQAEVEEITKNTYKIVDEELEIAKNDPSPDVTDVGKNLYTKPLEKVRGKAPWESW
;
A
#
# COMPACT_ATOMS: atom_id res chain seq x y z
N MET A 1 11.49 -2.39 -12.21
CA MET A 1 11.20 -1.85 -10.86
C MET A 1 9.95 -2.51 -10.28
N ARG A 2 8.75 -2.35 -10.89
CA ARG A 2 7.51 -3.01 -10.43
C ARG A 2 7.70 -4.50 -10.12
N ASP A 3 8.35 -5.28 -10.97
CA ASP A 3 8.51 -6.74 -10.78
C ASP A 3 9.41 -7.12 -9.60
N PHE A 4 10.36 -6.26 -9.24
CA PHE A 4 11.23 -6.46 -8.07
C PHE A 4 10.42 -6.27 -6.79
N PHE A 5 9.75 -5.12 -6.66
CA PHE A 5 8.87 -4.85 -5.53
C PHE A 5 7.74 -5.87 -5.45
N ARG A 6 7.07 -6.17 -6.58
CA ARG A 6 6.03 -7.19 -6.67
C ARG A 6 6.49 -8.54 -6.14
N ARG A 7 7.66 -9.04 -6.55
CA ARG A 7 8.22 -10.29 -6.01
C ARG A 7 8.54 -10.19 -4.51
N MET A 8 9.02 -9.04 -4.04
CA MET A 8 9.28 -8.80 -2.62
C MET A 8 7.98 -8.82 -1.80
N PHE A 9 6.92 -8.15 -2.25
CA PHE A 9 5.58 -8.23 -1.67
C PHE A 9 5.03 -9.67 -1.72
N GLU A 10 5.16 -10.37 -2.86
CA GLU A 10 4.69 -11.75 -3.03
C GLU A 10 5.43 -12.74 -2.12
N GLU A 11 6.75 -12.62 -1.92
CA GLU A 11 7.51 -13.47 -1.00
C GLU A 11 7.26 -13.13 0.48
N CYS A 12 7.22 -11.84 0.86
CA CYS A 12 6.86 -11.44 2.23
C CYS A 12 5.43 -11.87 2.59
N ALA A 13 4.47 -11.76 1.67
CA ALA A 13 3.11 -12.26 1.86
C ALA A 13 3.07 -13.79 1.99
N LYS A 14 3.83 -14.55 1.19
CA LYS A 14 3.96 -16.01 1.35
C LYS A 14 4.53 -16.38 2.73
N ILE A 15 5.61 -15.74 3.15
CA ILE A 15 6.23 -15.98 4.46
C ILE A 15 5.25 -15.66 5.60
N PHE A 16 4.59 -14.51 5.54
CA PHE A 16 3.58 -14.10 6.51
C PHE A 16 2.40 -15.08 6.56
N HIS A 17 1.83 -15.47 5.42
CA HIS A 17 0.77 -16.48 5.36
C HIS A 17 1.24 -17.87 5.84
N ILE A 18 2.50 -18.25 5.67
CA ILE A 18 3.05 -19.51 6.22
C ILE A 18 3.19 -19.43 7.75
N LEU A 19 3.71 -18.32 8.28
CA LEU A 19 3.81 -18.07 9.72
C LEU A 19 2.41 -18.08 10.38
N LEU A 20 1.45 -17.36 9.77
CA LEU A 20 0.07 -17.32 10.21
C LEU A 20 -0.64 -18.67 10.06
N ALA A 21 -0.43 -19.40 8.95
CA ALA A 21 -1.02 -20.73 8.78
C ALA A 21 -0.47 -21.74 9.79
N ASN A 22 0.83 -21.66 10.13
CA ASN A 22 1.41 -22.49 11.18
C ASN A 22 0.87 -22.10 12.56
N TRP A 23 0.77 -20.81 12.89
CA TRP A 23 0.14 -20.36 14.14
C TRP A 23 -1.33 -20.79 14.23
N ARG A 24 -2.11 -20.61 13.16
CA ARG A 24 -3.50 -21.08 13.09
C ARG A 24 -3.59 -22.59 13.23
N ARG A 25 -2.73 -23.40 12.60
CA ARG A 25 -2.69 -24.86 12.80
C ARG A 25 -2.42 -25.22 14.26
N ASN A 26 -1.39 -24.63 14.88
CA ASN A 26 -1.05 -24.86 16.28
C ASN A 26 -2.20 -24.48 17.23
N ASN A 27 -3.07 -23.54 16.84
CA ASN A 27 -4.26 -23.16 17.60
C ASN A 27 -5.55 -23.92 17.20
N SER A 28 -5.58 -24.72 16.12
CA SER A 28 -6.84 -25.28 15.55
C SER A 28 -6.79 -26.75 15.11
N GLN A 29 -5.63 -27.43 15.23
CA GLN A 29 -5.50 -28.86 14.98
C GLN A 29 -4.81 -29.55 16.16
N PHE A 30 -5.32 -30.73 16.51
CA PHE A 30 -5.09 -31.37 17.81
C PHE A 30 -3.64 -31.79 18.09
N HIS A 31 -3.04 -31.17 19.11
CA HIS A 31 -2.40 -31.90 20.20
C HIS A 31 -2.82 -31.25 21.52
N ASP A 32 -3.53 -31.99 22.38
CA ASP A 32 -4.29 -31.40 23.50
C ASP A 32 -3.42 -30.73 24.58
N ASN A 33 -2.16 -31.12 24.75
CA ASN A 33 -1.34 -30.62 25.86
C ASN A 33 -0.89 -29.16 25.67
N GLU A 34 -0.11 -28.84 24.62
CA GLU A 34 0.40 -27.48 24.40
C GLU A 34 -0.72 -26.46 24.11
N LEU A 35 -1.83 -26.92 23.49
CA LEU A 35 -3.01 -26.10 23.24
C LEU A 35 -3.75 -25.75 24.53
N ASN A 36 -3.85 -26.70 25.47
CA ASN A 36 -4.46 -26.43 26.78
C ASN A 36 -3.57 -25.50 27.61
N GLU A 37 -2.25 -25.69 27.63
CA GLU A 37 -1.32 -24.75 28.31
C GLU A 37 -1.48 -23.32 27.76
N ASN A 38 -1.44 -23.12 26.44
CA ASN A 38 -1.60 -21.79 25.83
C ASN A 38 -2.98 -21.14 26.09
N LEU A 39 -4.04 -21.94 26.26
CA LEU A 39 -5.40 -21.45 26.57
C LEU A 39 -5.68 -21.36 28.08
N GLU A 40 -4.91 -22.02 28.94
CA GLU A 40 -4.94 -21.80 30.39
C GLU A 40 -4.18 -20.51 30.76
N ASP A 41 -3.02 -20.26 30.14
CA ASP A 41 -2.19 -19.06 30.35
C ASP A 41 -2.87 -17.74 29.93
N LEU A 42 -3.73 -17.75 28.92
CA LEU A 42 -4.48 -16.56 28.49
C LEU A 42 -5.43 -16.10 29.61
N ILE A 43 -5.28 -14.90 30.16
CA ILE A 43 -6.19 -14.40 31.20
C ILE A 43 -7.24 -13.46 30.60
N LEU A 44 -8.53 -13.77 30.79
CA LEU A 44 -9.64 -12.90 30.36
C LEU A 44 -9.91 -11.80 31.40
N PRO A 45 -10.05 -10.53 31.01
CA PRO A 45 -10.45 -9.46 31.94
C PRO A 45 -11.85 -9.63 32.55
N SER A 46 -12.74 -10.42 31.96
CA SER A 46 -14.05 -10.80 32.55
C SER A 46 -13.96 -11.77 33.72
N ASN A 47 -12.85 -12.50 33.87
CA ASN A 47 -12.68 -13.53 34.90
C ASN A 47 -12.66 -12.92 36.32
N GLU A 48 -13.57 -13.40 37.20
CA GLU A 48 -13.77 -12.83 38.53
C GLU A 48 -12.52 -12.93 39.42
N ASP A 49 -11.83 -14.07 39.43
CA ASP A 49 -10.60 -14.26 40.22
C ASP A 49 -9.43 -13.40 39.72
N TRP A 50 -9.43 -13.00 38.44
CA TRP A 50 -8.51 -11.98 37.97
C TRP A 50 -8.93 -10.57 38.43
N ARG A 51 -10.22 -10.19 38.29
CA ARG A 51 -10.73 -8.89 38.77
C ARG A 51 -10.47 -8.70 40.28
N TYR A 52 -10.59 -9.76 41.08
CA TYR A 52 -10.26 -9.72 42.51
C TYR A 52 -8.75 -9.62 42.79
N ARG A 53 -7.89 -10.28 41.99
CA ARG A 53 -6.42 -10.10 42.08
C ARG A 53 -6.03 -8.64 41.81
N VAL A 54 -6.57 -8.04 40.75
CA VAL A 54 -6.33 -6.62 40.41
C VAL A 54 -6.85 -5.70 41.52
N TYR A 55 -8.07 -5.93 42.02
CA TYR A 55 -8.61 -5.16 43.14
C TYR A 55 -7.70 -5.17 44.37
N TYR A 56 -7.20 -6.33 44.79
CA TYR A 56 -6.29 -6.39 45.94
C TYR A 56 -4.93 -5.73 45.67
N GLN A 57 -4.39 -5.84 44.45
CA GLN A 57 -3.19 -5.10 44.05
C GLN A 57 -3.41 -3.57 44.08
N LEU A 58 -4.56 -3.07 43.62
CA LEU A 58 -4.91 -1.65 43.70
C LEU A 58 -5.09 -1.18 45.15
N VAL A 59 -5.67 -2.00 46.03
CA VAL A 59 -5.75 -1.72 47.48
C VAL A 59 -4.36 -1.66 48.13
N GLU A 60 -3.43 -2.55 47.73
CA GLU A 60 -2.06 -2.53 48.22
C GLU A 60 -1.27 -1.32 47.70
N LEU A 61 -1.44 -0.95 46.43
CA LEU A 61 -0.84 0.27 45.85
C LEU A 61 -1.42 1.56 46.43
N GLN A 62 -2.72 1.62 46.71
CA GLN A 62 -3.29 2.77 47.41
C GLN A 62 -2.68 2.90 48.80
N ARG A 63 -2.49 1.78 49.53
CA ARG A 63 -1.78 1.79 50.83
C ARG A 63 -0.30 2.17 50.71
N GLU A 64 0.39 1.79 49.64
CA GLU A 64 1.76 2.25 49.38
C GLU A 64 1.80 3.75 49.08
N SER A 65 0.90 4.27 48.24
CA SER A 65 0.75 5.71 47.99
C SER A 65 0.36 6.48 49.25
N ASP A 66 -0.59 5.98 50.05
CA ASP A 66 -0.99 6.57 51.32
C ASP A 66 0.18 6.54 52.32
N ALA A 67 0.94 5.45 52.38
CA ALA A 67 2.13 5.35 53.24
C ALA A 67 3.27 6.26 52.77
N ILE A 68 3.47 6.44 51.46
CA ILE A 68 4.42 7.40 50.88
C ILE A 68 3.96 8.83 51.15
N PHE A 69 2.67 9.13 51.00
CA PHE A 69 2.07 10.42 51.31
C PHE A 69 2.21 10.76 52.79
N ILE A 70 1.89 9.82 53.69
CA ILE A 70 2.11 9.96 55.14
C ILE A 70 3.60 10.15 55.45
N LYS A 71 4.50 9.36 54.83
CA LYS A 71 5.95 9.45 55.04
C LYS A 71 6.54 10.77 54.53
N ASN A 72 6.04 11.27 53.40
CA ASN A 72 6.39 12.59 52.89
C ASN A 72 5.88 13.68 53.83
N ARG A 73 4.63 13.61 54.30
CA ARG A 73 4.03 14.56 55.25
C ARG A 73 4.72 14.58 56.62
N VAL A 74 5.27 13.44 57.04
CA VAL A 74 6.13 13.30 58.25
C VAL A 74 7.55 13.84 58.01
N ASN A 75 8.07 13.76 56.78
CA ASN A 75 9.35 14.40 56.43
C ASN A 75 9.20 15.92 56.26
N GLU A 76 8.08 16.40 55.70
CA GLU A 76 7.72 17.82 55.57
C GLU A 76 7.57 18.53 56.92
N THR A 77 7.52 17.78 58.03
CA THR A 77 7.57 18.37 59.39
C THR A 77 8.97 18.81 59.82
N ARG A 78 9.98 18.81 58.93
CA ARG A 78 11.32 19.38 59.19
C ARG A 78 11.95 20.10 57.98
N LEU A 79 12.08 21.42 58.13
CA LEU A 79 12.80 22.41 57.31
C LEU A 79 12.30 22.70 55.87
N GLU A 80 11.55 23.80 55.81
CA GLU A 80 11.86 25.01 55.02
C GLU A 80 11.59 25.11 53.49
N THR A 81 11.16 26.33 53.12
CA THR A 81 11.06 26.95 51.78
C THR A 81 9.94 26.49 50.84
N GLU A 82 8.83 27.23 50.90
CA GLU A 82 7.64 27.11 50.04
C GLU A 82 7.89 27.47 48.55
N THR A 83 9.05 28.03 48.22
CA THR A 83 9.41 28.55 46.89
C THR A 83 9.47 27.51 45.76
N LYS A 84 9.51 26.20 46.06
CA LYS A 84 9.49 25.15 45.02
C LYS A 84 8.08 24.71 44.59
N LEU A 85 7.07 24.88 45.44
CA LEU A 85 5.70 24.41 45.16
C LEU A 85 4.90 25.40 44.30
N GLU A 86 5.09 26.71 44.48
CA GLU A 86 4.51 27.71 43.58
C GLU A 86 5.10 27.67 42.17
N VAL A 87 6.41 27.43 42.04
CA VAL A 87 7.08 27.33 40.73
C VAL A 87 6.55 26.14 39.92
N ARG A 88 6.17 25.03 40.56
CA ARG A 88 5.47 23.93 39.88
C ARG A 88 4.03 24.29 39.50
N ARG A 89 3.29 25.05 40.32
CA ARG A 89 1.93 25.52 40.00
C ARG A 89 1.89 26.64 38.96
N LYS A 90 3.03 27.27 38.65
CA LYS A 90 3.20 28.27 37.57
C LYS A 90 4.04 27.75 36.39
N LYS A 91 4.10 26.43 36.15
CA LYS A 91 4.47 25.93 34.81
C LYS A 91 3.25 26.12 33.91
N ASN A 92 3.33 27.12 33.02
CA ASN A 92 2.21 27.66 32.24
C ASN A 92 1.48 26.63 31.37
N GLU A 93 0.27 27.00 30.95
CA GLU A 93 -0.59 26.23 30.06
C GLU A 93 0.13 25.75 28.79
N TRP A 94 0.23 24.43 28.59
CA TRP A 94 0.14 23.76 27.27
C TRP A 94 1.01 24.37 26.11
N GLU A 95 2.09 25.09 26.43
CA GLU A 95 2.69 26.11 25.56
C GLU A 95 3.53 25.54 24.40
N TRP A 96 3.89 24.26 24.55
CA TRP A 96 4.60 23.43 23.57
C TRP A 96 3.69 22.43 22.85
N GLU A 97 2.38 22.46 23.12
CA GLU A 97 1.42 21.69 22.34
C GLU A 97 1.19 22.33 20.96
N PRO A 98 0.94 21.51 19.93
CA PRO A 98 0.53 22.00 18.63
C PRO A 98 -0.81 22.75 18.68
N LYS A 99 -0.89 23.89 17.99
CA LYS A 99 -2.17 24.57 17.75
C LYS A 99 -2.97 23.73 16.74
N ARG A 100 -4.24 23.42 17.02
CA ARG A 100 -5.12 22.43 16.32
C ARG A 100 -5.51 22.74 14.84
N TYR A 101 -4.58 23.25 14.05
CA TYR A 101 -4.77 23.59 12.64
C TYR A 101 -3.82 22.73 11.80
N GLY A 102 -4.37 21.96 10.85
CA GLY A 102 -3.58 21.12 9.96
C GLY A 102 -2.74 21.96 9.00
N TYR A 103 -1.43 21.71 8.97
CA TYR A 103 -0.48 22.40 8.09
C TYR A 103 0.40 21.40 7.34
N SER A 104 0.65 21.68 6.04
CA SER A 104 1.67 20.99 5.26
C SER A 104 2.91 21.89 5.11
N PHE A 105 4.08 21.39 5.52
CA PHE A 105 5.36 22.09 5.36
C PHE A 105 6.04 21.78 4.04
N LYS A 106 6.64 22.79 3.43
CA LYS A 106 7.56 22.69 2.29
C LYS A 106 8.64 23.75 2.44
N ALA A 107 9.83 23.54 1.87
CA ALA A 107 10.75 24.65 1.67
C ALA A 107 10.41 25.42 0.38
N LYS A 108 10.76 26.70 0.32
CA LYS A 108 10.76 27.45 -0.94
C LYS A 108 11.92 26.98 -1.84
N PRO A 109 11.69 26.72 -3.14
CA PRO A 109 12.79 26.55 -4.08
C PRO A 109 13.65 27.82 -4.14
N SER A 110 14.97 27.68 -4.02
CA SER A 110 15.90 28.80 -4.10
C SER A 110 15.89 29.41 -5.51
N GLN A 111 15.68 30.73 -5.60
CA GLN A 111 15.90 31.45 -6.85
C GLN A 111 17.41 31.54 -7.10
N GLN A 112 17.90 30.82 -8.11
CA GLN A 112 19.27 31.01 -8.59
C GLN A 112 19.35 32.30 -9.42
N GLU A 113 19.83 33.37 -8.82
CA GLU A 113 20.30 34.54 -9.58
C GLU A 113 21.50 34.15 -10.47
N GLY A 114 21.57 34.75 -11.66
CA GLY A 114 22.37 34.22 -12.76
C GLY A 114 23.87 34.50 -12.66
N LEU A 115 24.67 33.49 -12.27
CA LEU A 115 26.12 33.47 -12.49
C LEU A 115 26.50 32.65 -13.73
N LYS A 116 27.17 33.29 -14.69
CA LYS A 116 27.55 32.66 -15.96
C LYS A 116 28.78 31.76 -15.81
N GLY A 117 28.58 30.47 -16.06
CA GLY A 117 29.52 29.63 -16.80
C GLY A 117 30.72 29.05 -16.04
N ARG A 118 30.58 27.79 -15.61
CA ARG A 118 31.67 26.79 -15.71
C ARG A 118 31.08 25.40 -15.87
N SER A 119 31.76 24.54 -16.63
CA SER A 119 31.41 23.12 -16.72
C SER A 119 31.98 22.39 -15.51
N SER A 120 31.11 21.83 -14.66
CA SER A 120 31.48 21.00 -13.52
C SER A 120 30.99 19.56 -13.74
N THR A 121 31.86 18.57 -13.51
CA THR A 121 31.46 17.15 -13.59
C THR A 121 30.76 16.74 -12.32
N ILE A 122 29.54 16.20 -12.42
CA ILE A 122 28.77 15.71 -11.27
C ILE A 122 29.53 14.59 -10.54
N VAL A 123 30.13 14.96 -9.41
CA VAL A 123 30.57 14.09 -8.30
C VAL A 123 30.26 14.90 -7.05
N ASP A 124 28.99 14.91 -6.65
CA ASP A 124 28.47 15.85 -5.65
C ASP A 124 28.14 15.11 -4.34
N GLY A 125 29.09 15.17 -3.42
CA GLY A 125 28.95 14.74 -2.04
C GLY A 125 29.59 15.81 -1.17
N SER A 126 28.79 16.81 -0.78
CA SER A 126 29.26 18.02 -0.10
C SER A 126 28.18 18.58 0.82
N MET A 127 28.30 18.28 2.12
CA MET A 127 27.83 19.21 3.15
C MET A 127 28.76 20.43 3.07
N ILE A 128 28.20 21.62 2.84
CA ILE A 128 28.95 22.72 2.22
C ILE A 128 29.76 23.50 3.26
N GLU A 129 30.91 22.94 3.65
CA GLU A 129 32.06 23.72 4.06
C GLU A 129 33.34 23.20 3.40
N MET A 130 33.70 23.90 2.31
CA MET A 130 34.93 23.82 1.51
C MET A 130 35.55 22.42 1.34
N CYS A 131 34.91 21.57 0.52
CA CYS A 131 35.58 20.41 -0.07
C CYS A 131 36.84 20.85 -0.84
N ILE A 132 38.01 20.36 -0.43
CA ILE A 132 39.23 20.41 -1.24
C ILE A 132 39.02 19.43 -2.41
N GLU A 133 39.05 19.91 -3.65
CA GLU A 133 38.76 19.08 -4.83
C GLU A 133 39.70 17.86 -4.95
N PRO A 134 39.19 16.63 -5.15
CA PRO A 134 37.90 16.10 -4.69
C PRO A 134 38.11 14.87 -3.78
N GLY A 135 37.47 14.83 -2.60
CA GLY A 135 37.50 13.64 -1.74
C GLY A 135 36.88 13.85 -0.36
N TRP A 136 36.71 12.75 0.39
CA TRP A 136 36.26 12.77 1.79
C TRP A 136 37.35 13.33 2.70
N ARG A 137 36.96 13.95 3.84
CA ARG A 137 37.93 14.48 4.81
C ARG A 137 38.73 13.32 5.41
N LEU A 138 40.01 13.55 5.70
CA LEU A 138 40.90 12.48 6.16
C LEU A 138 40.41 11.88 7.49
N ASN A 139 39.88 12.69 8.41
CA ASN A 139 39.34 12.21 9.68
C ASN A 139 38.08 11.32 9.48
N ASP A 140 37.17 11.71 8.58
CA ASP A 140 35.95 10.94 8.27
C ASP A 140 36.32 9.50 7.82
N ILE A 141 37.37 9.35 7.00
CA ILE A 141 37.87 8.04 6.54
C ILE A 141 38.45 7.22 7.72
N LEU A 142 39.21 7.86 8.62
CA LEU A 142 39.80 7.19 9.79
C LEU A 142 38.73 6.73 10.79
N LEU A 143 37.72 7.56 11.03
CA LEU A 143 36.59 7.23 11.88
C LEU A 143 35.75 6.12 11.23
N ALA A 144 35.44 6.20 9.94
CA ALA A 144 34.77 5.12 9.20
C ALA A 144 35.55 3.81 9.26
N ALA A 145 36.88 3.84 9.19
CA ALA A 145 37.72 2.65 9.36
C ALA A 145 37.63 2.05 10.78
N LYS A 146 37.59 2.89 11.84
CA LYS A 146 37.37 2.44 13.23
C LYS A 146 35.97 1.84 13.42
N VAL A 147 34.94 2.46 12.83
CA VAL A 147 33.54 1.97 12.83
C VAL A 147 33.45 0.61 12.14
N LEU A 148 34.01 0.47 10.94
CA LEU A 148 34.00 -0.80 10.18
C LEU A 148 34.83 -1.92 10.83
N ARG A 149 35.88 -1.57 11.59
CA ARG A 149 36.65 -2.51 12.44
C ARG A 149 35.94 -2.87 13.75
N LYS A 150 34.78 -2.25 14.08
CA LYS A 150 34.10 -2.30 15.39
C LYS A 150 35.09 -2.09 16.57
N ALA A 151 35.90 -1.04 16.46
CA ALA A 151 36.94 -0.71 17.43
C ALA A 151 36.40 -0.52 18.85
N GLN A 152 37.21 -0.88 19.85
CA GLN A 152 36.92 -0.73 21.28
C GLN A 152 38.07 0.06 21.96
N PRO A 153 37.79 1.15 22.70
CA PRO A 153 36.47 1.80 22.84
C PRO A 153 35.92 2.31 21.50
N PRO A 154 34.59 2.53 21.39
CA PRO A 154 33.97 3.06 20.18
C PRO A 154 34.52 4.45 19.84
N PRO A 155 34.55 4.83 18.55
CA PRO A 155 35.02 6.15 18.12
C PRO A 155 34.17 7.27 18.72
N VAL A 156 34.84 8.25 19.32
CA VAL A 156 34.27 9.52 19.77
C VAL A 156 34.30 10.51 18.60
N TYR A 157 33.25 11.31 18.45
CA TYR A 157 33.08 12.34 17.43
C TYR A 157 33.17 13.73 18.05
N SER A 158 33.57 14.75 17.28
CA SER A 158 33.56 16.16 17.74
C SER A 158 32.14 16.70 17.98
N ASP A 159 31.21 16.29 17.14
CA ASP A 159 29.85 16.79 17.03
C ASP A 159 28.96 15.81 16.25
N GLU A 160 27.66 16.09 16.16
CA GLU A 160 26.73 15.21 15.46
C GLU A 160 26.87 15.27 13.93
N ALA A 161 27.39 16.35 13.35
CA ALA A 161 27.63 16.41 11.92
C ALA A 161 28.82 15.51 11.52
N GLU A 162 29.87 15.43 12.32
CA GLU A 162 30.95 14.45 12.13
C GLU A 162 30.42 13.02 12.20
N MET A 163 29.62 12.70 13.22
CA MET A 163 28.97 11.40 13.33
C MET A 163 28.13 11.08 12.07
N ARG A 164 27.28 12.01 11.62
CA ARG A 164 26.44 11.84 10.42
C ARG A 164 27.25 11.70 9.14
N ARG A 165 28.35 12.46 8.95
CA ARG A 165 29.27 12.31 7.81
C ARG A 165 29.92 10.92 7.79
N VAL A 166 30.38 10.42 8.94
CA VAL A 166 31.01 9.09 9.07
C VAL A 166 30.02 7.96 8.78
N PHE A 167 28.81 8.00 9.33
CA PHE A 167 27.81 6.97 9.05
C PHE A 167 27.26 7.04 7.61
N GLY A 168 27.20 8.23 7.00
CA GLY A 168 26.93 8.38 5.56
C GLY A 168 27.99 7.72 4.67
N LEU A 169 29.28 7.93 4.98
CA LEU A 169 30.39 7.26 4.29
C LEU A 169 30.34 5.73 4.45
N VAL A 170 30.08 5.23 5.67
CA VAL A 170 29.89 3.79 5.93
C VAL A 170 28.71 3.22 5.13
N TYR A 171 27.59 3.94 5.08
CA TYR A 171 26.42 3.54 4.31
C TYR A 171 26.70 3.45 2.81
N ASP A 172 27.35 4.46 2.22
CA ASP A 172 27.75 4.44 0.81
C ASP A 172 28.71 3.28 0.48
N VAL A 173 29.71 3.02 1.33
CA VAL A 173 30.62 1.87 1.17
C VAL A 173 29.84 0.55 1.13
N PHE A 174 28.83 0.40 1.98
CA PHE A 174 27.94 -0.76 1.92
C PHE A 174 26.99 -0.74 0.71
N ARG A 175 26.54 0.44 0.22
CA ARG A 175 25.75 0.60 -1.00
C ARG A 175 26.46 -0.01 -2.21
N TYR A 176 27.76 0.28 -2.34
CA TYR A 176 28.60 -0.18 -3.45
C TYR A 176 29.28 -1.55 -3.25
N LYS A 177 29.22 -2.18 -2.06
CA LYS A 177 29.99 -3.39 -1.70
C LYS A 177 29.94 -4.51 -2.74
N LYS A 178 28.79 -4.76 -3.38
CA LYS A 178 28.65 -5.83 -4.38
C LYS A 178 29.30 -5.53 -5.73
N ILE A 179 29.47 -4.25 -6.07
CA ILE A 179 30.24 -3.81 -7.24
C ILE A 179 31.73 -3.95 -6.92
N PHE A 180 32.15 -3.58 -5.71
CA PHE A 180 33.54 -3.71 -5.26
C PHE A 180 34.01 -5.16 -5.10
N ILE A 181 33.20 -6.06 -4.53
CA ILE A 181 33.50 -7.50 -4.48
C ILE A 181 33.79 -8.02 -5.89
N ARG A 182 32.88 -7.78 -6.85
CA ARG A 182 33.05 -8.20 -8.25
C ARG A 182 34.27 -7.58 -8.91
N ALA A 183 34.59 -6.31 -8.62
CA ALA A 183 35.74 -5.62 -9.20
C ALA A 183 37.08 -6.15 -8.62
N LEU A 184 37.12 -6.48 -7.33
CA LEU A 184 38.28 -7.10 -6.67
C LEU A 184 38.49 -8.54 -7.14
N GLU A 185 37.41 -9.28 -7.42
CA GLU A 185 37.44 -10.62 -8.02
C GLU A 185 37.93 -10.60 -9.48
N ASP A 186 37.34 -9.79 -10.35
CA ASP A 186 37.70 -9.64 -11.78
C ASP A 186 39.08 -9.00 -11.99
N ALA A 187 39.60 -8.22 -11.02
CA ALA A 187 40.98 -7.76 -11.01
C ALA A 187 41.98 -8.79 -10.41
N GLY A 188 41.51 -9.90 -9.83
CA GLY A 188 42.35 -10.91 -9.18
C GLY A 188 43.01 -10.45 -7.87
N PHE A 189 42.48 -9.40 -7.22
CA PHE A 189 43.11 -8.73 -6.08
C PHE A 189 43.44 -9.69 -4.92
N TRP A 190 42.47 -10.53 -4.54
CA TRP A 190 42.62 -11.50 -3.44
C TRP A 190 43.62 -12.63 -3.73
N GLN A 191 44.03 -12.85 -4.99
CA GLN A 191 45.06 -13.83 -5.31
C GLN A 191 46.44 -13.35 -4.87
N ARG A 192 46.71 -12.05 -4.99
CA ARG A 192 47.98 -11.39 -4.63
C ARG A 192 47.98 -10.96 -3.16
N ASN A 193 46.86 -10.44 -2.67
CA ASN A 193 46.76 -9.77 -1.37
C ASN A 193 45.97 -10.62 -0.34
N ARG A 194 46.37 -11.87 -0.12
CA ARG A 194 45.63 -12.80 0.76
C ARG A 194 45.61 -12.37 2.23
N ALA A 195 46.67 -11.75 2.74
CA ALA A 195 46.82 -11.40 4.16
C ALA A 195 45.76 -10.39 4.64
N ILE A 196 45.46 -9.37 3.83
CA ILE A 196 44.49 -8.31 4.16
C ILE A 196 43.02 -8.70 3.91
N LYS A 197 42.74 -9.97 3.55
CA LYS A 197 41.36 -10.42 3.27
C LYS A 197 40.44 -10.31 4.48
N ASN A 198 40.98 -10.42 5.68
CA ASN A 198 40.21 -10.27 6.93
C ASN A 198 39.70 -8.83 7.14
N GLU A 199 40.21 -7.85 6.39
CA GLU A 199 39.81 -6.44 6.45
C GLU A 199 39.01 -6.00 5.21
N GLU A 200 38.24 -6.90 4.58
CA GLU A 200 37.53 -6.62 3.31
C GLU A 200 36.68 -5.34 3.31
N LYS A 201 36.07 -4.98 4.45
CA LYS A 201 35.30 -3.74 4.61
C LYS A 201 36.16 -2.47 4.48
N ILE A 202 37.41 -2.54 4.94
CA ILE A 202 38.40 -1.45 4.83
C ILE A 202 38.95 -1.36 3.39
N VAL A 203 39.10 -2.50 2.71
CA VAL A 203 39.40 -2.55 1.27
C VAL A 203 38.28 -1.87 0.47
N TRP A 204 36.99 -2.08 0.81
CA TRP A 204 35.87 -1.40 0.17
C TRP A 204 35.86 0.12 0.46
N LEU A 205 36.15 0.53 1.70
CA LEU A 205 36.24 1.95 2.09
C LEU A 205 37.31 2.71 1.28
N LEU A 206 38.53 2.17 1.23
CA LEU A 206 39.63 2.81 0.50
C LEU A 206 39.45 2.73 -1.02
N LEU A 207 38.78 1.68 -1.52
CA LEU A 207 38.38 1.62 -2.94
C LEU A 207 37.28 2.65 -3.28
N TYR A 208 36.36 2.97 -2.36
CA TYR A 208 35.38 4.04 -2.55
C TYR A 208 36.04 5.43 -2.65
N ASP A 209 36.95 5.76 -1.72
CA ASP A 209 37.78 6.99 -1.78
C ASP A 209 38.58 7.05 -3.10
N MET A 210 39.26 5.96 -3.48
CA MET A 210 40.05 5.90 -4.72
C MET A 210 39.18 6.04 -5.99
N GLN A 211 37.96 5.48 -5.99
CA GLN A 211 36.99 5.61 -7.07
C GLN A 211 36.39 7.01 -7.17
N GLY A 212 36.08 7.67 -6.03
CA GLY A 212 35.66 9.07 -5.98
C GLY A 212 36.73 10.01 -6.54
N ARG A 213 38.00 9.76 -6.20
CA ARG A 213 39.19 10.41 -6.78
C ARG A 213 39.51 10.00 -8.23
N LYS A 214 38.62 9.25 -8.91
CA LYS A 214 38.78 8.78 -10.30
C LYS A 214 40.13 8.06 -10.53
N PHE A 215 40.60 7.29 -9.55
CA PHE A 215 41.92 6.63 -9.50
C PHE A 215 43.15 7.54 -9.64
N SER A 216 42.98 8.86 -9.50
CA SER A 216 44.09 9.81 -9.47
C SER A 216 44.87 9.68 -8.16
N LYS A 217 46.20 9.88 -8.22
CA LYS A 217 46.95 10.30 -7.02
C LYS A 217 46.34 11.64 -6.56
N PRO A 218 46.14 11.87 -5.26
CA PRO A 218 45.59 13.13 -4.78
C PRO A 218 46.52 14.29 -5.17
N ARG A 219 45.93 15.41 -5.58
CA ARG A 219 46.67 16.64 -5.92
C ARG A 219 46.96 17.42 -4.65
N PHE A 220 48.08 17.08 -4.01
CA PHE A 220 48.55 17.72 -2.80
C PHE A 220 49.81 18.56 -3.05
N ASN A 221 50.03 19.56 -2.21
CA ASN A 221 51.36 20.11 -2.00
C ASN A 221 52.20 19.06 -1.26
N ASN A 222 53.53 19.08 -1.37
CA ASN A 222 54.38 18.02 -0.81
C ASN A 222 54.10 17.74 0.69
N THR A 223 53.85 18.80 1.48
CA THR A 223 53.49 18.69 2.91
C THR A 223 52.20 17.90 3.16
N THR A 224 51.11 18.20 2.44
CA THR A 224 49.82 17.50 2.65
C THR A 224 49.82 16.06 2.13
N PHE A 225 50.82 15.66 1.33
CA PHE A 225 51.06 14.26 1.00
C PHE A 225 51.73 13.51 2.17
N GLU A 226 52.80 14.07 2.75
CA GLU A 226 53.49 13.49 3.91
C GLU A 226 52.58 13.35 5.12
N GLU A 227 51.70 14.34 5.36
CA GLU A 227 50.67 14.28 6.40
C GLU A 227 49.74 13.07 6.22
N ARG A 228 49.20 12.85 5.00
CA ARG A 228 48.33 11.68 4.74
C ARG A 228 49.08 10.36 4.93
N GLU A 229 50.33 10.25 4.47
CA GLU A 229 51.11 9.01 4.58
C GLU A 229 51.43 8.69 6.05
N ASN A 230 51.86 9.68 6.83
CA ASN A 230 52.09 9.52 8.28
C ASN A 230 50.81 9.12 9.03
N ILE A 231 49.67 9.73 8.72
CA ILE A 231 48.39 9.44 9.36
C ILE A 231 47.86 8.06 8.97
N PHE A 232 47.96 7.65 7.70
CA PHE A 232 47.60 6.29 7.25
C PHE A 232 48.50 5.21 7.88
N LYS A 233 49.78 5.53 8.12
CA LYS A 233 50.73 4.66 8.81
C LYS A 233 50.37 4.50 10.28
N ALA A 234 50.04 5.59 10.98
CA ALA A 234 49.55 5.56 12.36
C ALA A 234 48.22 4.80 12.52
N ALA A 235 47.36 4.80 11.49
CA ALA A 235 46.07 4.12 11.49
C ALA A 235 46.10 2.65 11.01
N GLY A 236 47.26 2.13 10.58
CA GLY A 236 47.37 0.80 10.00
C GLY A 236 46.53 0.63 8.73
N LEU A 237 46.61 1.61 7.82
CA LEU A 237 45.92 1.62 6.51
C LEU A 237 46.89 1.55 5.32
N THR A 238 48.16 1.89 5.52
CA THR A 238 49.20 1.99 4.46
C THR A 238 49.31 0.73 3.61
N ASP A 239 49.29 -0.46 4.20
CA ASP A 239 49.44 -1.72 3.45
C ASP A 239 48.26 -1.97 2.49
N ILE A 240 47.05 -1.55 2.89
CA ILE A 240 45.84 -1.69 2.07
C ILE A 240 45.82 -0.62 0.96
N ASP A 241 46.17 0.63 1.25
CA ASP A 241 46.23 1.71 0.25
C ASP A 241 47.35 1.45 -0.78
N ASN A 242 48.48 0.87 -0.36
CA ASN A 242 49.54 0.40 -1.24
C ASN A 242 49.09 -0.79 -2.12
N ALA A 243 48.43 -1.79 -1.54
CA ALA A 243 47.90 -2.94 -2.28
C ALA A 243 46.88 -2.54 -3.36
N LEU A 244 45.97 -1.62 -3.03
CA LEU A 244 45.02 -1.03 -3.99
C LEU A 244 45.74 -0.18 -5.04
N SER A 245 46.68 0.68 -4.64
CA SER A 245 47.45 1.55 -5.54
C SER A 245 48.28 0.75 -6.56
N GLY A 246 48.86 -0.38 -6.16
CA GLY A 246 49.59 -1.29 -7.05
C GLY A 246 48.70 -1.99 -8.09
N MET A 247 47.38 -2.07 -7.87
CA MET A 247 46.42 -2.71 -8.78
C MET A 247 45.42 -1.73 -9.42
N LYS A 248 45.57 -0.42 -9.18
CA LYS A 248 44.62 0.63 -9.59
C LYS A 248 44.19 0.58 -11.07
N ILE A 249 45.09 0.21 -11.99
CA ILE A 249 44.81 0.13 -13.43
C ILE A 249 43.84 -1.03 -13.72
N HIS A 250 44.06 -2.19 -13.10
CA HIS A 250 43.19 -3.36 -13.24
C HIS A 250 41.82 -3.11 -12.59
N LEU A 251 41.78 -2.43 -11.43
CA LEU A 251 40.55 -2.06 -10.73
C LEU A 251 39.73 -1.04 -11.52
N ALA A 252 40.36 0.03 -12.05
CA ALA A 252 39.71 1.02 -12.90
C ALA A 252 39.16 0.39 -14.19
N ALA A 253 39.92 -0.50 -14.83
CA ALA A 253 39.48 -1.25 -16.00
C ALA A 253 38.31 -2.21 -15.66
N SER A 254 38.33 -2.84 -14.48
CA SER A 254 37.26 -3.73 -14.02
C SER A 254 35.95 -2.98 -13.76
N ILE A 255 35.97 -1.88 -12.99
CA ILE A 255 34.80 -1.03 -12.78
C ILE A 255 34.28 -0.46 -14.11
N SER A 256 35.16 -0.14 -15.06
CA SER A 256 34.77 0.28 -16.41
C SER A 256 34.11 -0.85 -17.21
N ARG A 257 34.63 -2.09 -17.15
CA ARG A 257 33.98 -3.28 -17.74
C ARG A 257 32.59 -3.54 -17.15
N LEU A 258 32.46 -3.44 -15.82
CA LEU A 258 31.18 -3.60 -15.13
C LEU A 258 30.18 -2.52 -15.59
N ARG A 259 30.60 -1.26 -15.70
CA ARG A 259 29.78 -0.15 -16.21
C ARG A 259 29.33 -0.37 -17.66
N ILE A 260 30.24 -0.73 -18.56
CA ILE A 260 29.92 -1.04 -19.96
C ILE A 260 28.94 -2.22 -20.05
N ARG A 261 29.17 -3.30 -19.30
CA ARG A 261 28.30 -4.49 -19.27
C ARG A 261 26.91 -4.20 -18.69
N GLY A 262 26.80 -3.23 -17.79
CA GLY A 262 25.53 -2.76 -17.22
C GLY A 262 24.89 -1.58 -17.97
N SER A 263 25.45 -1.15 -19.11
CA SER A 263 25.02 0.04 -19.87
C SER A 263 24.96 1.34 -19.04
N ALA A 264 25.88 1.50 -18.08
CA ALA A 264 25.85 2.50 -17.02
C ALA A 264 26.86 3.64 -17.22
N LEU A 265 26.37 4.89 -17.35
CA LEU A 265 27.18 6.09 -17.51
C LEU A 265 27.84 6.52 -16.18
N LYS A 266 27.19 6.33 -15.04
CA LYS A 266 27.77 6.50 -13.68
C LYS A 266 28.03 5.16 -12.99
N LEU A 267 28.60 5.19 -11.78
CA LEU A 267 28.75 4.01 -10.93
C LEU A 267 27.40 3.63 -10.28
N ASP A 268 26.65 4.64 -9.87
CA ASP A 268 25.32 4.58 -9.27
C ASP A 268 24.33 3.79 -10.14
N GLU A 269 24.42 3.96 -11.46
CA GLU A 269 23.62 3.25 -12.47
C GLU A 269 23.87 1.72 -12.53
N LEU A 270 24.84 1.18 -11.78
CA LEU A 270 25.02 -0.25 -11.55
C LEU A 270 24.30 -0.79 -10.30
N LEU A 271 23.83 0.08 -9.41
CA LEU A 271 23.13 -0.32 -8.18
C LEU A 271 21.73 -0.87 -8.49
N PRO A 272 21.13 -1.69 -7.59
CA PRO A 272 19.69 -1.92 -7.59
C PRO A 272 18.92 -0.60 -7.52
N SER A 273 17.74 -0.49 -8.14
CA SER A 273 17.01 0.80 -8.16
C SER A 273 16.67 1.34 -6.76
N HIS A 274 16.40 0.44 -5.79
CA HIS A 274 16.17 0.79 -4.39
C HIS A 274 17.43 1.25 -3.63
N LEU A 275 18.62 1.28 -4.28
CA LEU A 275 19.86 1.86 -3.77
C LEU A 275 20.40 2.98 -4.69
N ARG A 276 19.67 3.34 -5.77
CA ARG A 276 20.00 4.50 -6.63
C ARG A 276 19.38 5.76 -6.07
N ASP A 277 18.05 5.72 -5.98
CA ASP A 277 17.18 6.83 -5.65
C ASP A 277 16.42 6.44 -4.38
N ILE A 278 17.08 6.61 -3.22
CA ILE A 278 16.42 6.55 -1.91
C ILE A 278 15.99 7.98 -1.57
N GLU A 279 14.69 8.19 -1.46
CA GLU A 279 14.07 9.44 -1.01
C GLU A 279 14.46 9.70 0.46
N GLY A 280 15.60 10.35 0.68
CA GLY A 280 16.15 10.64 2.01
C GLY A 280 17.65 10.40 2.19
N VAL A 281 18.37 9.89 1.17
CA VAL A 281 19.84 10.05 1.06
C VAL A 281 20.22 10.66 -0.31
N THR A 282 19.39 11.59 -0.79
CA THR A 282 19.67 12.44 -1.94
C THR A 282 20.36 13.73 -1.49
N TRP A 283 21.68 13.81 -1.63
CA TRP A 283 22.41 15.07 -1.49
C TRP A 283 21.91 16.09 -2.54
N GLY A 284 21.00 16.98 -2.13
CA GLY A 284 20.60 18.19 -2.87
C GLY A 284 19.22 18.22 -3.52
N ILE A 285 18.42 17.14 -3.55
CA ILE A 285 17.10 17.13 -4.24
C ILE A 285 15.96 16.48 -3.42
N GLN A 286 14.95 17.31 -3.12
CA GLN A 286 13.53 17.02 -2.81
C GLN A 286 13.09 16.32 -1.51
N THR A 287 13.95 16.17 -0.49
CA THR A 287 13.49 16.23 0.92
C THR A 287 14.10 17.47 1.58
N THR A 288 13.31 18.54 1.71
CA THR A 288 13.85 19.90 1.90
C THR A 288 13.84 20.42 3.35
N VAL A 289 13.40 19.59 4.31
CA VAL A 289 13.29 19.96 5.72
C VAL A 289 13.84 18.86 6.63
N ALA A 290 14.57 19.26 7.67
CA ALA A 290 15.00 18.42 8.78
C ALA A 290 14.05 18.59 9.97
N SER A 291 14.00 17.59 10.86
CA SER A 291 13.21 17.64 12.10
C SER A 291 13.99 17.23 13.34
N GLY A 292 13.53 17.70 14.50
CA GLY A 292 14.04 17.28 15.81
C GLY A 292 13.20 17.83 16.95
N TRP A 293 13.43 17.31 18.16
CA TRP A 293 12.67 17.69 19.36
C TRP A 293 13.48 18.54 20.34
N ILE A 294 12.74 19.36 21.09
CA ILE A 294 13.25 20.26 22.12
C ILE A 294 13.16 19.56 23.47
N ASN A 295 14.29 19.44 24.17
CA ASN A 295 14.35 18.79 25.47
C ASN A 295 13.85 19.73 26.59
N THR A 296 12.55 19.68 26.88
CA THR A 296 11.92 20.47 27.96
C THR A 296 12.25 19.99 29.38
N MET A 297 13.09 18.96 29.56
CA MET A 297 13.75 18.70 30.84
C MET A 297 14.88 19.71 31.08
N LYS A 298 15.53 20.17 29.99
CA LYS A 298 16.64 21.12 30.01
C LYS A 298 16.22 22.57 29.76
N PHE A 299 15.04 22.86 29.21
CA PHE A 299 14.53 24.22 29.01
C PHE A 299 13.56 24.65 30.11
N VAL A 300 13.68 25.90 30.57
CA VAL A 300 12.79 26.47 31.60
C VAL A 300 11.46 26.94 31.00
N ASN A 301 11.54 27.67 29.87
CA ASN A 301 10.39 28.22 29.14
C ASN A 301 10.66 28.26 27.63
N LYS A 302 9.71 28.82 26.87
CA LYS A 302 9.75 28.87 25.41
C LYS A 302 10.63 29.99 24.87
N GLU A 303 10.68 31.11 25.58
CA GLU A 303 11.46 32.31 25.25
C GLU A 303 12.96 32.01 25.24
N GLU A 304 13.43 31.16 26.16
CA GLU A 304 14.82 30.72 26.24
C GLU A 304 15.26 30.01 24.94
N PHE A 305 14.45 29.06 24.45
CA PHE A 305 14.73 28.35 23.20
C PHE A 305 14.66 29.28 21.98
N LEU A 306 13.62 30.13 21.89
CA LEU A 306 13.47 31.08 20.79
C LEU A 306 14.64 32.07 20.73
N LYS A 307 15.23 32.44 21.88
CA LYS A 307 16.43 33.27 21.97
C LYS A 307 17.67 32.54 21.42
N GLU A 308 17.95 31.31 21.87
CA GLU A 308 19.10 30.56 21.34
C GLU A 308 19.00 30.27 19.83
N MET A 309 17.80 29.97 19.32
CA MET A 309 17.58 29.83 17.87
C MET A 309 17.82 31.16 17.12
N SER A 310 17.42 32.29 17.71
CA SER A 310 17.68 33.62 17.14
C SER A 310 19.17 33.98 17.14
N GLU A 311 19.94 33.56 18.15
CA GLU A 311 21.40 33.69 18.18
C GLU A 311 22.08 32.86 17.07
N LEU A 312 21.51 31.70 16.72
CA LEU A 312 21.85 30.92 15.53
C LEU A 312 21.29 31.49 14.20
N LYS A 313 20.73 32.70 14.20
CA LYS A 313 20.10 33.39 13.06
C LYS A 313 18.85 32.69 12.49
N LEU A 314 18.29 31.70 13.18
CA LEU A 314 17.07 31.01 12.80
C LEU A 314 15.84 31.76 13.34
N LYS A 315 14.91 32.11 12.45
CA LYS A 315 13.68 32.84 12.79
C LYS A 315 12.50 31.89 12.94
N TYR A 316 11.69 32.10 13.97
CA TYR A 316 10.43 31.38 14.15
C TYR A 316 9.35 31.91 13.22
N CYS A 317 8.77 31.03 12.38
CA CYS A 317 7.72 31.38 11.43
C CYS A 317 6.32 31.13 12.02
N GLU A 318 5.66 32.19 12.49
CA GLU A 318 4.35 32.12 13.17
C GLU A 318 3.15 32.39 12.22
N THR A 319 3.10 31.72 11.07
CA THR A 319 2.01 31.91 10.08
C THR A 319 0.83 30.95 10.27
N LYS A 320 -0.39 31.47 10.17
CA LYS A 320 -1.67 30.73 10.20
C LYS A 320 -2.14 30.31 8.79
N LYS A 321 -1.25 29.77 7.96
CA LYS A 321 -1.55 29.38 6.57
C LYS A 321 -1.64 27.86 6.45
N GLU A 322 -2.65 27.36 5.73
CA GLU A 322 -2.89 25.92 5.49
C GLU A 322 -1.67 25.16 4.93
N SER A 323 -0.75 25.87 4.24
CA SER A 323 0.60 25.39 3.93
C SER A 323 1.64 26.41 4.38
N ILE A 324 2.69 25.95 5.07
CA ILE A 324 3.81 26.77 5.54
C ILE A 324 5.00 26.50 4.62
N GLU A 325 5.37 27.51 3.83
CA GLU A 325 6.59 27.52 3.02
C GLU A 325 7.74 28.12 3.83
N LEU A 326 8.58 27.28 4.42
CA LEU A 326 9.76 27.70 5.18
C LEU A 326 10.81 28.31 4.25
N GLU A 327 11.32 29.48 4.65
CA GLU A 327 12.55 30.04 4.06
C GLU A 327 13.81 29.41 4.66
N GLU A 328 14.95 29.63 4.01
CA GLU A 328 16.20 28.94 4.34
C GLU A 328 16.67 29.18 5.79
N ASN A 329 16.31 30.32 6.40
CA ASN A 329 16.66 30.70 7.77
C ASN A 329 15.45 30.65 8.73
N GLU A 330 14.40 29.91 8.39
CA GLU A 330 13.18 29.78 9.22
C GLU A 330 13.03 28.38 9.84
N PHE A 331 12.28 28.33 10.95
CA PHE A 331 11.80 27.11 11.58
C PHE A 331 10.36 27.27 12.09
N ALA A 332 9.64 26.15 12.26
CA ALA A 332 8.28 26.12 12.78
C ALA A 332 8.01 24.87 13.62
N PHE A 333 7.02 24.90 14.51
CA PHE A 333 6.58 23.76 15.32
C PHE A 333 5.67 22.82 14.52
N ASP A 334 5.76 21.51 14.77
CA ASP A 334 4.88 20.53 14.13
C ASP A 334 3.41 20.62 14.64
N PRO A 335 2.39 20.45 13.77
CA PRO A 335 0.96 20.50 14.12
C PRO A 335 0.42 19.25 14.85
N ILE A 336 1.20 18.17 15.01
CA ILE A 336 0.74 16.88 15.58
C ILE A 336 1.67 16.38 16.69
N CYS A 337 2.98 16.42 16.48
CA CYS A 337 3.99 15.94 17.43
C CYS A 337 4.44 17.07 18.36
N PRO A 338 4.06 17.08 19.66
CA PRO A 338 4.46 18.15 20.57
C PRO A 338 5.99 18.25 20.69
N LYS A 339 6.51 19.46 20.92
CA LYS A 339 7.96 19.74 21.07
C LYS A 339 8.84 19.46 19.84
N ILE A 340 8.30 18.98 18.71
CA ILE A 340 9.02 18.84 17.43
C ILE A 340 9.04 20.18 16.69
N ILE A 341 10.16 20.49 16.02
CA ILE A 341 10.24 21.54 15.01
C ILE A 341 10.70 20.99 13.65
N TYR A 342 10.37 21.72 12.59
CA TYR A 342 10.97 21.64 11.27
C TYR A 342 11.88 22.84 11.01
N LEU A 343 12.99 22.61 10.29
CA LEU A 343 13.90 23.62 9.76
C LEU A 343 14.38 23.24 8.36
N HIS A 344 14.96 24.17 7.61
CA HIS A 344 15.54 23.88 6.28
C HIS A 344 16.78 22.97 6.39
N GLU A 345 16.91 21.97 5.50
CA GLU A 345 18.01 20.97 5.55
C GLU A 345 19.41 21.62 5.52
N SER A 346 19.61 22.72 4.79
CA SER A 346 20.90 23.43 4.72
C SER A 346 21.38 24.03 6.05
N LYS A 347 20.51 24.10 7.08
CA LYS A 347 20.86 24.58 8.42
C LYS A 347 21.12 23.43 9.41
N ARG A 348 20.95 22.17 9.00
CA ARG A 348 21.13 20.97 9.83
C ARG A 348 22.56 20.87 10.38
N GLU A 349 23.59 21.10 9.56
CA GLU A 349 24.99 21.07 10.00
C GLU A 349 25.31 22.20 11.00
N MET A 350 24.87 23.44 10.71
CA MET A 350 25.03 24.59 11.61
C MET A 350 24.41 24.33 13.01
N LEU A 351 23.24 23.70 13.05
CA LEU A 351 22.55 23.35 14.29
C LEU A 351 23.19 22.12 14.99
N ALA A 352 23.70 21.15 14.22
CA ALA A 352 24.38 19.94 14.74
C ALA A 352 25.72 20.21 15.42
N VAL A 353 26.44 21.27 15.03
CA VAL A 353 27.67 21.74 15.68
C VAL A 353 27.38 22.72 16.84
N SER A 354 26.12 23.12 17.03
CA SER A 354 25.73 24.11 18.05
C SER A 354 25.67 23.54 19.47
N LYS A 355 25.81 24.43 20.46
CA LYS A 355 25.66 24.08 21.89
C LYS A 355 24.28 23.49 22.23
N LEU A 356 23.24 23.76 21.45
CA LEU A 356 21.91 23.16 21.64
C LEU A 356 21.98 21.63 21.49
N VAL A 357 22.66 21.14 20.45
CA VAL A 357 22.78 19.70 20.16
C VAL A 357 23.84 19.05 21.05
N CYS A 358 25.01 19.67 21.18
CA CYS A 358 26.10 19.12 21.99
C CYS A 358 25.76 19.00 23.49
N ASN A 359 24.87 19.85 24.02
CA ASN A 359 24.38 19.75 25.41
C ASN A 359 23.05 18.95 25.53
N HIS A 360 22.57 18.35 24.43
CA HIS A 360 21.29 17.65 24.33
C HIS A 360 20.05 18.47 24.78
N ARG A 361 20.09 19.80 24.54
CA ARG A 361 18.91 20.69 24.66
C ARG A 361 18.00 20.56 23.42
N PHE A 362 18.58 20.33 22.25
CA PHE A 362 17.90 19.95 21.01
C PHE A 362 18.42 18.60 20.52
N VAL A 363 17.55 17.79 19.91
CA VAL A 363 17.87 16.42 19.49
C VAL A 363 17.23 16.16 18.12
N PHE A 364 18.05 15.91 17.09
CA PHE A 364 17.54 15.50 15.77
C PHE A 364 16.87 14.12 15.83
N LEU A 365 15.71 14.02 15.18
CA LEU A 365 14.94 12.80 15.04
C LEU A 365 13.93 13.00 13.90
N GLU A 366 13.91 12.11 12.91
CA GLU A 366 12.91 12.14 11.84
C GLU A 366 11.48 12.05 12.43
N ARG A 367 10.60 12.99 12.08
CA ARG A 367 9.21 13.09 12.59
C ARG A 367 8.42 11.80 12.45
N SER A 368 8.65 11.04 11.37
CA SER A 368 7.98 9.77 11.11
C SER A 368 8.13 8.76 12.24
N LEU A 369 9.21 8.88 13.04
CA LEU A 369 9.55 8.06 14.22
C LEU A 369 9.00 8.63 15.54
N CYS A 370 8.25 9.73 15.48
CA CYS A 370 7.69 10.44 16.65
C CYS A 370 6.16 10.32 16.72
N LEU A 371 5.51 9.82 15.67
CA LEU A 371 4.06 9.85 15.50
C LEU A 371 3.35 8.95 16.51
N GLY A 372 3.83 7.72 16.73
CA GLY A 372 3.26 6.82 17.72
C GLY A 372 3.48 7.31 19.15
N ALA A 373 4.67 7.82 19.49
CA ALA A 373 4.94 8.42 20.80
C ALA A 373 4.05 9.65 21.10
N ALA A 374 3.86 10.54 20.12
CA ALA A 374 2.97 11.69 20.24
C ALA A 374 1.51 11.27 20.42
N THR A 375 1.05 10.31 19.61
CA THR A 375 -0.30 9.75 19.68
C THR A 375 -0.54 9.05 21.04
N LEU A 376 0.44 8.32 21.56
CA LEU A 376 0.38 7.65 22.86
C LEU A 376 0.19 8.64 24.01
N ALA A 377 0.97 9.73 24.02
CA ALA A 377 0.85 10.79 25.01
C ALA A 377 -0.53 11.47 24.95
N GLN A 378 -1.06 11.72 23.73
CA GLN A 378 -2.40 12.29 23.55
C GLN A 378 -3.50 11.35 24.06
N VAL A 379 -3.39 10.04 23.80
CA VAL A 379 -4.33 9.03 24.30
C VAL A 379 -4.32 8.95 25.82
N ILE A 380 -3.13 8.95 26.44
CA ILE A 380 -3.01 8.94 27.91
C ILE A 380 -3.67 10.20 28.51
N ARG A 381 -3.49 11.37 27.88
CA ARG A 381 -4.14 12.64 28.28
C ARG A 381 -5.67 12.61 28.12
N ASN A 382 -6.16 12.16 26.96
CA ASN A 382 -7.58 12.15 26.62
C ASN A 382 -8.39 11.14 27.47
N CYS A 383 -7.86 9.92 27.63
CA CYS A 383 -8.56 8.81 28.28
C CYS A 383 -8.25 8.67 29.79
N ARG A 384 -7.26 9.43 30.29
CA ARG A 384 -6.71 9.35 31.66
C ARG A 384 -6.25 7.94 32.04
N PHE A 385 -5.31 7.38 31.27
CA PHE A 385 -4.71 6.11 31.64
C PHE A 385 -3.70 6.28 32.77
N TYR A 386 -3.89 5.48 33.84
CA TYR A 386 -3.00 5.40 34.98
C TYR A 386 -2.12 4.14 34.86
N GLY A 387 -0.93 4.22 35.47
CA GLY A 387 0.02 3.10 35.55
C GLY A 387 1.15 3.14 34.52
N PRO A 388 2.08 2.16 34.56
CA PRO A 388 3.25 2.12 33.69
C PRO A 388 2.91 2.06 32.20
N VAL A 389 3.81 2.62 31.38
CA VAL A 389 3.70 2.61 29.92
C VAL A 389 4.78 1.68 29.36
N ILE A 390 4.44 0.82 28.40
CA ILE A 390 5.41 -0.10 27.78
C ILE A 390 5.81 0.41 26.40
N LEU A 391 7.11 0.47 26.14
CA LEU A 391 7.71 0.53 24.81
C LEU A 391 8.33 -0.84 24.51
N THR A 392 7.69 -1.63 23.65
CA THR A 392 8.06 -3.06 23.45
C THR A 392 9.47 -3.26 22.88
N HIS A 393 9.96 -2.25 22.17
CA HIS A 393 11.21 -2.29 21.42
C HIS A 393 11.77 -0.87 21.36
N SER A 394 13.02 -0.68 21.79
CA SER A 394 13.67 0.63 21.67
C SER A 394 14.13 0.88 20.23
N LEU A 395 13.27 1.57 19.46
CA LEU A 395 13.57 2.02 18.09
C LEU A 395 14.87 2.84 18.04
N ALA A 396 15.06 3.73 19.03
CA ALA A 396 16.26 4.53 19.26
C ALA A 396 16.26 5.07 20.71
N PRO A 397 17.44 5.35 21.31
CA PRO A 397 17.52 6.07 22.59
C PRO A 397 16.95 7.50 22.47
N ARG A 398 17.07 8.15 21.29
CA ARG A 398 16.45 9.47 21.01
C ARG A 398 14.93 9.42 21.04
N HIS A 399 14.32 8.44 20.36
CA HIS A 399 12.87 8.20 20.41
C HIS A 399 12.40 7.89 21.84
N THR A 400 13.16 7.05 22.56
CA THR A 400 12.89 6.71 23.96
C THR A 400 12.93 7.95 24.87
N GLY A 401 13.90 8.84 24.65
CA GLY A 401 14.00 10.12 25.34
C GLY A 401 12.85 11.07 25.03
N TYR A 402 12.43 11.16 23.76
CA TYR A 402 11.26 11.94 23.35
C TYR A 402 9.99 11.46 24.05
N LEU A 403 9.70 10.16 24.03
CA LEU A 403 8.54 9.58 24.73
C LEU A 403 8.61 9.81 26.25
N ALA A 404 9.76 9.58 26.88
CA ALA A 404 9.94 9.87 28.30
C ALA A 404 9.71 11.37 28.62
N GLY A 405 10.15 12.26 27.74
CA GLY A 405 9.93 13.71 27.83
C GLY A 405 8.48 14.15 27.57
N LEU A 406 7.67 13.38 26.85
CA LEU A 406 6.22 13.62 26.72
C LEU A 406 5.45 13.11 27.96
N LEU A 407 5.80 11.92 28.45
CA LEU A 407 5.19 11.34 29.65
C LEU A 407 5.52 12.14 30.92
N ALA A 408 6.69 12.77 30.99
CA ALA A 408 7.10 13.64 32.10
C ALA A 408 6.23 14.90 32.28
N ASP A 409 5.46 15.30 31.26
CA ASP A 409 4.47 16.39 31.39
C ASP A 409 3.13 15.92 32.02
N ILE A 410 2.91 14.61 32.11
CA ILE A 410 1.63 14.01 32.51
C ILE A 410 1.76 13.49 33.94
N GLU A 411 1.25 14.24 34.91
CA GLU A 411 1.41 13.97 36.36
C GLU A 411 1.03 12.55 36.81
N TYR A 412 0.07 11.92 36.12
CA TYR A 412 -0.44 10.58 36.41
C TYR A 412 0.07 9.47 35.48
N ALA A 413 0.91 9.79 34.48
CA ALA A 413 1.56 8.78 33.67
C ALA A 413 2.56 8.02 34.53
N GLY A 414 2.47 6.68 34.53
CA GLY A 414 3.45 5.86 35.22
C GLY A 414 4.77 5.77 34.47
N LYS A 415 5.71 5.05 35.09
CA LYS A 415 7.04 4.80 34.55
C LYS A 415 7.01 4.19 33.14
N LEU A 416 7.89 4.67 32.27
CA LEU A 416 8.16 4.08 30.97
C LEU A 416 9.07 2.84 31.12
N LEU A 417 8.61 1.69 30.62
CA LEU A 417 9.32 0.42 30.62
C LEU A 417 9.72 0.08 29.17
N VAL A 418 11.01 0.02 28.89
CA VAL A 418 11.57 -0.03 27.53
C VAL A 418 12.31 -1.35 27.34
N PHE A 419 11.90 -2.15 26.36
CA PHE A 419 12.46 -3.49 26.13
C PHE A 419 13.29 -3.57 24.85
N GLY A 420 14.07 -4.66 24.71
CA GLY A 420 14.82 -4.98 23.50
C GLY A 420 16.07 -4.13 23.25
N ALA A 421 16.71 -3.57 24.28
CA ALA A 421 17.95 -2.80 24.10
C ALA A 421 19.21 -3.68 23.86
N GLY A 422 19.12 -4.98 24.18
CA GLY A 422 20.22 -5.94 23.99
C GLY A 422 21.51 -5.54 24.69
N ASP A 423 22.65 -5.90 24.08
CA ASP A 423 24.00 -5.61 24.58
C ASP A 423 24.28 -4.11 24.73
N ARG A 424 23.55 -3.26 23.97
CA ARG A 424 23.72 -1.81 23.93
C ARG A 424 22.99 -1.07 25.05
N ARG A 425 22.34 -1.80 25.97
CA ARG A 425 21.59 -1.25 27.11
C ARG A 425 22.37 -0.18 27.90
N CYS A 426 23.65 -0.38 28.18
CA CYS A 426 24.44 0.59 28.95
C CYS A 426 24.68 1.91 28.18
N GLU A 427 24.84 1.85 26.85
CA GLU A 427 24.93 3.05 26.00
C GLU A 427 23.58 3.80 26.00
N TYR A 428 22.47 3.07 25.92
CA TYR A 428 21.11 3.62 25.95
C TYR A 428 20.78 4.26 27.32
N GLU A 429 21.12 3.60 28.42
CA GLU A 429 20.94 4.15 29.78
C GLU A 429 21.83 5.38 30.03
N SER A 430 23.06 5.43 29.48
CA SER A 430 23.88 6.65 29.52
C SER A 430 23.23 7.79 28.73
N TYR A 431 22.89 7.57 27.46
CA TYR A 431 22.32 8.63 26.62
C TYR A 431 20.99 9.17 27.17
N LEU A 432 20.16 8.33 27.78
CA LEU A 432 18.94 8.77 28.47
C LEU A 432 19.25 9.62 29.72
N LYS A 433 20.28 9.26 30.49
CA LYS A 433 20.78 10.09 31.60
C LYS A 433 21.32 11.43 31.09
N ASP A 434 22.02 11.44 29.95
CA ASP A 434 22.56 12.65 29.32
C ASP A 434 21.44 13.56 28.75
N LEU A 435 20.22 13.04 28.60
CA LEU A 435 18.97 13.78 28.32
C LEU A 435 18.22 14.27 29.57
N ASP A 436 18.75 14.04 30.79
CA ASP A 436 18.09 14.23 32.09
C ASP A 436 16.84 13.33 32.32
N VAL A 437 16.75 12.18 31.64
CA VAL A 437 15.72 11.16 31.91
C VAL A 437 16.18 10.28 33.07
N THR A 438 15.45 10.34 34.19
CA THR A 438 15.82 9.58 35.40
C THR A 438 15.38 8.12 35.38
N LEU A 439 16.08 7.27 36.15
CA LEU A 439 15.69 5.88 36.43
C LEU A 439 14.35 5.72 37.18
N GLN A 440 13.72 6.82 37.60
CA GLN A 440 12.35 6.83 38.12
C GLN A 440 11.32 7.01 36.99
N GLN A 441 11.63 7.82 35.97
CA GLN A 441 10.76 8.05 34.81
C GLN A 441 10.86 6.93 33.76
N CYS A 442 12.06 6.41 33.52
CA CYS A 442 12.32 5.38 32.50
C CYS A 442 13.12 4.20 33.09
N ARG A 443 12.88 3.00 32.58
CA ARG A 443 13.69 1.80 32.86
C ARG A 443 13.90 1.03 31.58
N VAL A 444 15.16 0.80 31.23
CA VAL A 444 15.56 0.02 30.05
C VAL A 444 15.83 -1.42 30.45
N PHE A 445 15.44 -2.35 29.58
CA PHE A 445 15.62 -3.79 29.70
C PHE A 445 16.40 -4.30 28.48
N SER A 446 17.32 -5.22 28.73
CA SER A 446 18.17 -5.86 27.74
C SER A 446 17.37 -6.89 26.93
N GLU A 447 16.40 -7.50 27.59
CA GLU A 447 15.56 -8.61 27.15
C GLU A 447 14.50 -8.13 26.14
N LYS A 448 14.13 -8.97 25.16
CA LYS A 448 12.96 -8.69 24.31
C LYS A 448 11.69 -8.74 25.15
N TYR A 449 10.71 -7.89 24.82
CA TYR A 449 9.43 -7.80 25.52
C TYR A 449 8.71 -9.15 25.68
N VAL A 450 8.69 -9.97 24.63
CA VAL A 450 8.05 -11.31 24.62
C VAL A 450 8.81 -12.32 25.49
N SER A 451 10.12 -12.15 25.68
CA SER A 451 10.99 -13.04 26.48
C SER A 451 11.15 -12.60 27.94
N HIS A 452 10.71 -11.39 28.29
CA HIS A 452 10.95 -10.80 29.60
C HIS A 452 9.95 -11.35 30.63
N LEU A 453 10.46 -12.01 31.69
CA LEU A 453 9.66 -12.55 32.79
C LEU A 453 8.73 -11.48 33.37
N SER A 454 7.44 -11.78 33.54
CA SER A 454 6.48 -10.77 33.97
C SER A 454 6.79 -10.30 35.41
N THR A 455 6.83 -8.98 35.58
CA THR A 455 7.06 -8.32 36.87
C THR A 455 5.81 -7.57 37.26
N ILE A 456 5.60 -7.35 38.55
CA ILE A 456 4.48 -6.53 39.06
C ILE A 456 4.52 -5.11 38.45
N GLU A 457 5.69 -4.60 38.02
CA GLU A 457 5.80 -3.33 37.29
C GLU A 457 5.24 -3.44 35.85
N SER A 458 5.65 -4.46 35.08
CA SER A 458 5.19 -4.66 33.69
C SER A 458 3.77 -5.22 33.56
N GLU A 459 3.28 -6.00 34.54
CA GLU A 459 1.91 -6.53 34.51
C GLU A 459 0.84 -5.46 34.71
N ARG A 460 1.17 -4.34 35.39
CA ARG A 460 0.26 -3.21 35.63
C ARG A 460 0.17 -2.23 34.46
N ALA A 461 0.88 -2.47 33.36
CA ALA A 461 0.86 -1.58 32.22
C ALA A 461 -0.51 -1.61 31.51
N THR A 462 -1.13 -0.44 31.38
CA THR A 462 -2.44 -0.25 30.74
C THR A 462 -2.33 0.14 29.26
N VAL A 463 -1.19 0.73 28.88
CA VAL A 463 -0.93 1.30 27.56
C VAL A 463 0.41 0.78 27.00
N VAL A 464 0.40 0.37 25.74
CA VAL A 464 1.57 -0.20 25.03
C VAL A 464 1.84 0.56 23.73
N LEU A 465 3.08 0.97 23.52
CA LEU A 465 3.61 1.38 22.21
C LEU A 465 4.47 0.23 21.65
N ALA A 466 3.94 -0.45 20.65
CA ALA A 466 4.58 -1.55 19.94
C ALA A 466 5.31 -1.02 18.72
N VAL A 467 6.66 -0.95 18.79
CA VAL A 467 7.53 -0.49 17.70
C VAL A 467 8.52 -1.60 17.27
N PRO A 468 8.02 -2.81 16.90
CA PRO A 468 8.87 -3.97 16.60
C PRO A 468 9.78 -3.77 15.40
N THR A 469 10.78 -4.65 15.28
CA THR A 469 11.72 -4.59 14.15
C THR A 469 11.00 -4.88 12.83
N CYS A 470 11.28 -4.08 11.79
CA CYS A 470 10.62 -4.14 10.50
C CYS A 470 11.64 -4.04 9.35
N THR A 471 11.17 -4.17 8.11
CA THR A 471 12.04 -4.03 6.92
C THR A 471 12.53 -2.59 6.64
N TYR A 472 12.03 -1.60 7.39
CA TYR A 472 12.37 -0.17 7.28
C TYR A 472 12.22 0.45 5.87
N THR A 473 11.42 -0.15 4.98
CA THR A 473 11.27 0.31 3.58
C THR A 473 10.48 1.61 3.43
N GLY A 474 9.99 2.19 4.52
CA GLY A 474 9.31 3.49 4.57
C GLY A 474 10.08 4.55 5.36
N VAL A 475 11.31 4.26 5.82
CA VAL A 475 12.20 5.27 6.41
C VAL A 475 12.82 6.10 5.28
N ARG A 476 12.85 7.43 5.45
CA ARG A 476 13.51 8.33 4.49
C ARG A 476 15.01 8.37 4.76
N ASP A 477 15.39 8.89 5.92
CA ASP A 477 16.78 9.17 6.25
C ASP A 477 17.40 8.01 7.05
N ILE A 478 17.77 6.96 6.34
CA ILE A 478 18.41 5.76 6.91
C ILE A 478 19.69 6.08 7.71
N VAL A 479 20.39 7.18 7.37
CA VAL A 479 21.56 7.64 8.11
C VAL A 479 21.14 8.33 9.42
N ASP A 480 20.07 9.12 9.42
CA ASP A 480 19.48 9.69 10.65
C ASP A 480 18.98 8.59 11.59
N LEU A 481 18.29 7.56 11.08
CA LEU A 481 17.89 6.42 11.90
C LEU A 481 19.09 5.69 12.53
N ALA A 482 20.17 5.47 11.76
CA ALA A 482 21.38 4.83 12.29
C ALA A 482 22.11 5.71 13.33
N VAL A 483 22.18 7.03 13.12
CA VAL A 483 22.74 8.00 14.07
C VAL A 483 21.86 8.15 15.31
N ALA A 484 20.53 8.18 15.15
CA ALA A 484 19.56 8.23 16.23
C ALA A 484 19.63 6.99 17.12
N ARG A 485 19.92 5.82 16.52
CA ARG A 485 20.26 4.55 17.19
C ARG A 485 21.68 4.52 17.79
N GLY A 486 22.40 5.64 17.81
CA GLY A 486 23.74 5.72 18.36
C GLY A 486 24.79 5.01 17.52
N GLY A 487 24.67 5.02 16.20
CA GLY A 487 25.66 4.48 15.27
C GLY A 487 25.47 3.01 14.87
N ASP A 488 24.26 2.62 14.49
CA ASP A 488 23.93 1.23 14.14
C ASP A 488 24.46 0.80 12.75
N VAL A 489 25.70 0.28 12.74
CA VAL A 489 26.38 -0.25 11.53
C VAL A 489 25.66 -1.47 10.96
N ASP A 490 25.12 -2.33 11.82
CA ASP A 490 24.55 -3.62 11.40
C ASP A 490 23.20 -3.42 10.69
N LEU A 491 22.43 -2.39 11.08
CA LEU A 491 21.27 -1.89 10.33
C LEU A 491 21.67 -1.44 8.91
N LEU A 492 22.70 -0.59 8.78
CA LEU A 492 23.18 -0.09 7.48
C LEU A 492 23.70 -1.23 6.58
N GLU A 493 24.36 -2.24 7.16
CA GLU A 493 24.83 -3.40 6.42
C GLU A 493 23.69 -4.32 5.97
N SER A 494 22.67 -4.50 6.82
CA SER A 494 21.48 -5.31 6.53
C SER A 494 20.67 -4.74 5.36
N LEU A 495 20.33 -3.45 5.41
CA LEU A 495 19.51 -2.77 4.40
C LEU A 495 20.15 -2.73 3.00
N THR A 496 21.48 -2.91 2.92
CA THR A 496 22.25 -2.91 1.67
C THR A 496 22.59 -4.32 1.14
N ASN A 497 22.14 -5.38 1.80
CA ASN A 497 22.32 -6.77 1.33
C ASN A 497 21.12 -7.21 0.48
N ASN A 498 21.29 -7.32 -0.86
CA ASN A 498 20.19 -7.62 -1.81
C ASN A 498 19.10 -8.58 -1.30
N TYR A 499 17.89 -8.07 -1.40
CA TYR A 499 16.67 -8.84 -1.54
C TYR A 499 16.68 -9.50 -2.94
N ILE A 500 16.34 -10.79 -3.01
CA ILE A 500 16.02 -11.60 -4.21
C ILE A 500 17.16 -11.91 -5.23
N HIS A 501 17.06 -13.13 -5.80
CA HIS A 501 17.96 -13.86 -6.68
C HIS A 501 18.55 -13.11 -7.90
N ASN A 502 19.80 -13.46 -8.22
CA ASN A 502 20.30 -13.52 -9.59
C ASN A 502 20.00 -14.92 -10.16
N ASN A 503 19.29 -15.04 -11.28
CA ASN A 503 19.34 -16.25 -12.10
C ASN A 503 20.69 -16.30 -12.84
N VAL A 504 21.53 -17.28 -12.55
CA VAL A 504 22.68 -17.67 -13.36
C VAL A 504 22.73 -19.19 -13.37
N HIS A 505 22.70 -19.80 -14.56
CA HIS A 505 23.07 -21.21 -14.72
C HIS A 505 24.54 -21.37 -14.37
N ASN A 506 24.85 -22.15 -13.33
CA ASN A 506 26.16 -22.77 -13.09
C ASN A 506 25.99 -23.96 -12.13
N ASN A 507 26.55 -25.12 -12.48
CA ASN A 507 26.45 -26.36 -11.72
C ASN A 507 27.53 -26.47 -10.62
N ASP A 508 27.62 -25.48 -9.73
CA ASP A 508 28.56 -25.48 -8.60
C ASP A 508 27.88 -25.95 -7.30
N ASN A 509 27.84 -27.27 -7.09
CA ASN A 509 27.09 -27.99 -6.05
C ASN A 509 27.57 -27.78 -4.59
N ASN A 510 28.22 -26.65 -4.25
CA ASN A 510 29.01 -26.53 -3.02
C ASN A 510 28.90 -25.18 -2.27
N ASN A 511 27.75 -24.47 -2.35
CA ASN A 511 27.55 -23.21 -1.60
C ASN A 511 26.09 -22.88 -1.20
N ASN A 512 25.29 -23.90 -0.85
CA ASN A 512 23.86 -23.72 -0.52
C ASN A 512 23.60 -22.78 0.69
N ASN A 513 24.56 -22.61 1.60
CA ASN A 513 24.38 -21.86 2.85
C ASN A 513 24.15 -20.33 2.69
N LYS A 514 24.28 -19.75 1.48
CA LYS A 514 24.04 -18.31 1.27
C LYS A 514 22.64 -17.93 0.82
N TYR A 515 21.79 -18.87 0.38
CA TYR A 515 20.42 -18.53 -0.04
C TYR A 515 19.43 -18.46 1.13
N TYR A 516 19.55 -19.36 2.12
CA TYR A 516 18.63 -19.42 3.26
C TYR A 516 18.65 -18.16 4.15
N LYS A 517 19.84 -17.55 4.33
CA LYS A 517 20.05 -16.46 5.30
C LYS A 517 19.22 -15.19 5.05
N ASN A 518 18.74 -14.96 3.84
CA ASN A 518 17.93 -13.77 3.52
C ASN A 518 16.43 -14.02 3.72
N GLN A 519 15.94 -15.25 3.55
CA GLN A 519 14.56 -15.61 3.95
C GLN A 519 14.42 -15.64 5.48
N GLU A 520 15.46 -16.12 6.18
CA GLU A 520 15.59 -16.10 7.64
C GLU A 520 15.35 -14.70 8.23
N GLN A 521 15.86 -13.63 7.61
CA GLN A 521 15.64 -12.26 8.08
C GLN A 521 14.17 -11.82 8.03
N TRP A 522 13.43 -12.09 6.94
CA TRP A 522 12.02 -11.69 6.83
C TRP A 522 11.12 -12.54 7.74
N HIS A 523 11.43 -13.84 7.87
CA HIS A 523 10.82 -14.70 8.89
C HIS A 523 11.02 -14.12 10.30
N ASN A 524 12.23 -13.65 10.62
CA ASN A 524 12.52 -13.05 11.92
C ASN A 524 11.72 -11.77 12.16
N PHE A 525 11.69 -10.80 11.23
CA PHE A 525 10.91 -9.56 11.40
C PHE A 525 9.41 -9.85 11.59
N LEU A 526 8.82 -10.66 10.71
CA LEU A 526 7.38 -10.99 10.77
C LEU A 526 7.04 -11.77 12.04
N SER A 527 7.90 -12.69 12.49
CA SER A 527 7.71 -13.42 13.75
C SER A 527 7.89 -12.52 14.98
N ASP A 528 8.79 -11.53 14.95
CA ASP A 528 9.03 -10.56 16.02
C ASP A 528 7.82 -9.62 16.18
N GLN A 529 7.30 -9.09 15.07
CA GLN A 529 6.06 -8.29 15.02
C GLN A 529 4.85 -9.07 15.54
N MET A 530 4.62 -10.26 14.98
CA MET A 530 3.46 -11.11 15.28
C MET A 530 3.47 -11.59 16.74
N SER A 531 4.62 -12.01 17.26
CA SER A 531 4.74 -12.41 18.67
C SER A 531 4.62 -11.23 19.64
N THR A 532 5.09 -10.04 19.26
CA THR A 532 4.90 -8.79 20.03
C THR A 532 3.43 -8.43 20.15
N LEU A 533 2.68 -8.43 19.03
CA LEU A 533 1.23 -8.17 19.04
C LEU A 533 0.46 -9.25 19.81
N LYS A 534 0.73 -10.55 19.59
CA LYS A 534 0.13 -11.64 20.38
C LYS A 534 0.37 -11.43 21.87
N TYR A 535 1.62 -11.21 22.27
CA TYR A 535 2.00 -11.09 23.68
C TYR A 535 1.39 -9.84 24.33
N ALA A 536 1.27 -8.71 23.63
CA ALA A 536 0.67 -7.50 24.19
C ALA A 536 -0.85 -7.61 24.34
N LEU A 537 -1.56 -8.06 23.29
CA LEU A 537 -3.03 -8.16 23.29
C LEU A 537 -3.55 -9.28 24.22
N THR A 538 -2.74 -10.31 24.49
CA THR A 538 -3.10 -11.35 25.49
C THR A 538 -2.86 -10.93 26.94
N ARG A 539 -2.38 -9.72 27.22
CA ARG A 539 -2.28 -9.20 28.60
C ARG A 539 -3.62 -8.59 29.05
N PRO A 540 -4.13 -8.95 30.24
CA PRO A 540 -5.48 -8.52 30.65
C PRO A 540 -5.55 -7.07 31.10
N ASN A 541 -4.44 -6.49 31.60
CA ASN A 541 -4.38 -5.07 31.98
C ASN A 541 -4.16 -4.13 30.78
N VAL A 542 -3.61 -4.61 29.66
CA VAL A 542 -3.41 -3.81 28.45
C VAL A 542 -4.77 -3.52 27.83
N GLN A 543 -5.10 -2.24 27.69
CA GLN A 543 -6.37 -1.78 27.11
C GLN A 543 -6.17 -1.03 25.81
N PHE A 544 -5.09 -0.27 25.70
CA PHE A 544 -4.76 0.49 24.50
C PHE A 544 -3.36 0.11 24.01
N LEU A 545 -3.26 -0.17 22.71
CA LEU A 545 -2.02 -0.45 22.03
C LEU A 545 -1.92 0.43 20.78
N ILE A 546 -0.77 1.07 20.60
CA ILE A 546 -0.39 1.70 19.35
C ILE A 546 0.69 0.84 18.70
N TYR A 547 0.48 0.46 17.45
CA TYR A 547 1.44 -0.27 16.62
C TYR A 547 2.04 0.67 15.59
N GLU A 548 3.35 0.83 15.60
CA GLU A 548 4.11 1.76 14.77
C GLU A 548 5.24 1.01 14.03
N VAL A 549 5.24 1.05 12.70
CA VAL A 549 6.32 0.48 11.87
C VAL A 549 6.56 1.34 10.63
N HIS A 550 7.82 1.41 10.19
CA HIS A 550 8.25 2.30 9.10
C HIS A 550 8.48 1.52 7.80
N THR A 551 7.43 0.88 7.30
CA THR A 551 7.46 -0.01 6.14
C THR A 551 6.20 0.13 5.29
N ILE A 552 6.33 -0.12 3.98
CA ILE A 552 5.22 -0.06 3.02
C ILE A 552 4.61 -1.44 2.74
N LEU A 553 5.03 -2.49 3.45
CA LEU A 553 4.58 -3.87 3.21
C LEU A 553 3.25 -4.16 3.95
N PRO A 554 2.16 -4.53 3.25
CA PRO A 554 0.88 -4.91 3.88
C PRO A 554 1.04 -6.00 4.95
N SER A 555 1.91 -6.98 4.68
CA SER A 555 2.25 -8.11 5.57
C SER A 555 2.94 -7.71 6.87
N GLU A 556 3.43 -6.47 7.00
CA GLU A 556 3.97 -5.91 8.26
C GLU A 556 3.05 -4.83 8.87
N THR A 557 2.00 -4.42 8.15
CA THR A 557 1.16 -3.25 8.47
C THR A 557 -0.30 -3.63 8.68
N THR A 558 -1.20 -3.30 7.74
CA THR A 558 -2.65 -3.53 7.88
C THR A 558 -3.00 -5.00 8.02
N GLN A 559 -2.30 -5.88 7.28
CA GLN A 559 -2.56 -7.31 7.30
C GLN A 559 -2.06 -7.97 8.60
N MET A 560 -0.88 -7.57 9.06
CA MET A 560 -0.30 -8.00 10.34
C MET A 560 -1.25 -7.67 11.51
N VAL A 561 -1.72 -6.44 11.58
CA VAL A 561 -2.61 -5.98 12.66
C VAL A 561 -3.96 -6.71 12.61
N GLN A 562 -4.63 -6.72 11.46
CA GLN A 562 -5.97 -7.30 11.34
C GLN A 562 -5.97 -8.81 11.66
N GLU A 563 -5.07 -9.59 11.04
CA GLU A 563 -5.09 -11.04 11.19
C GLU A 563 -4.65 -11.51 12.60
N VAL A 564 -3.84 -10.72 13.32
CA VAL A 564 -3.49 -11.00 14.73
C VAL A 564 -4.63 -10.58 15.68
N VAL A 565 -5.26 -9.42 15.47
CA VAL A 565 -6.42 -8.99 16.30
C VAL A 565 -7.58 -9.97 16.17
N ASP A 566 -7.94 -10.38 14.95
CA ASP A 566 -9.03 -11.34 14.73
C ASP A 566 -8.78 -12.68 15.42
N CYS A 567 -7.53 -13.17 15.39
CA CYS A 567 -7.18 -14.45 16.01
C CYS A 567 -7.01 -14.35 17.54
N VAL A 568 -6.51 -13.25 18.10
CA VAL A 568 -6.51 -13.04 19.56
C VAL A 568 -7.95 -12.90 20.08
N ASN A 569 -8.81 -12.20 19.34
CA ASN A 569 -10.24 -12.17 19.61
C ASN A 569 -10.85 -13.59 19.57
N GLN A 570 -10.52 -14.41 18.57
CA GLN A 570 -10.95 -15.82 18.49
C GLN A 570 -10.50 -16.63 19.72
N MET A 571 -9.22 -16.55 20.11
CA MET A 571 -8.71 -17.22 21.31
C MET A 571 -9.47 -16.81 22.58
N ALA A 572 -9.85 -15.53 22.71
CA ALA A 572 -10.68 -15.06 23.81
C ALA A 572 -12.09 -15.67 23.79
N LYS A 573 -12.72 -15.83 22.61
CA LYS A 573 -14.01 -16.54 22.46
C LYS A 573 -13.90 -18.00 22.92
N GLU A 574 -12.89 -18.70 22.42
CA GLU A 574 -12.65 -20.12 22.73
C GLU A 574 -12.38 -20.36 24.21
N LYS A 575 -11.60 -19.48 24.86
CA LYS A 575 -11.43 -19.53 26.32
C LYS A 575 -12.74 -19.23 27.07
N TYR A 576 -13.50 -18.23 26.64
CA TYR A 576 -14.78 -17.90 27.28
C TYR A 576 -15.77 -19.08 27.24
N PHE A 577 -15.84 -19.80 26.11
CA PHE A 577 -16.66 -21.01 26.00
C PHE A 577 -16.19 -22.14 26.93
N ARG A 578 -14.88 -22.29 27.15
CA ARG A 578 -14.29 -23.26 28.08
C ARG A 578 -14.55 -22.92 29.56
N GLU A 579 -14.45 -21.65 29.95
CA GLU A 579 -14.68 -21.22 31.34
C GLU A 579 -16.17 -21.15 31.73
N TYR A 580 -17.07 -20.83 30.79
CA TYR A 580 -18.50 -20.62 31.06
C TYR A 580 -19.47 -21.59 30.35
N PRO A 581 -19.21 -22.92 30.30
CA PRO A 581 -20.00 -23.86 29.50
C PRO A 581 -21.48 -23.90 29.91
N LYS A 582 -21.80 -23.69 31.20
CA LYS A 582 -23.19 -23.63 31.68
C LYS A 582 -23.93 -22.35 31.26
N LYS A 583 -23.24 -21.22 31.04
CA LYS A 583 -23.86 -20.01 30.46
C LYS A 583 -24.03 -20.18 28.96
N ALA A 584 -23.00 -20.68 28.26
CA ALA A 584 -23.06 -20.99 26.84
C ALA A 584 -24.20 -21.98 26.52
N GLN A 585 -24.31 -23.10 27.24
CA GLN A 585 -25.42 -24.05 27.12
C GLN A 585 -26.78 -23.40 27.44
N LYS A 586 -26.86 -22.48 28.39
CA LYS A 586 -28.13 -21.82 28.74
C LYS A 586 -28.59 -20.84 27.66
N GLU A 587 -27.70 -20.05 27.08
CA GLU A 587 -28.02 -19.19 25.93
C GLU A 587 -28.28 -20.03 24.66
N MET A 588 -27.51 -21.09 24.40
CA MET A 588 -27.83 -22.07 23.35
C MET A 588 -29.21 -22.70 23.55
N SER A 589 -29.62 -22.99 24.79
CA SER A 589 -30.96 -23.51 25.10
C SER A 589 -32.08 -22.47 24.99
N LYS A 590 -31.77 -21.16 25.01
CA LYS A 590 -32.71 -20.12 24.58
C LYS A 590 -32.82 -20.10 23.06
N LEU A 591 -31.69 -20.13 22.33
CA LEU A 591 -31.69 -20.19 20.87
C LEU A 591 -32.49 -21.39 20.38
N ALA A 592 -32.23 -22.60 20.90
CA ALA A 592 -32.98 -23.80 20.53
C ALA A 592 -34.49 -23.69 20.80
N LYS A 593 -34.92 -22.87 21.77
CA LYS A 593 -36.34 -22.58 22.02
C LYS A 593 -36.92 -21.51 21.11
N MET A 594 -36.10 -20.59 20.61
CA MET A 594 -36.48 -19.67 19.54
C MET A 594 -36.50 -20.40 18.17
N ASP A 595 -35.68 -21.43 17.99
CA ASP A 595 -35.72 -22.36 16.85
C ASP A 595 -37.00 -23.24 16.89
N GLU A 596 -37.46 -23.66 18.08
CA GLU A 596 -38.77 -24.32 18.26
C GLU A 596 -39.96 -23.41 17.87
N GLU A 597 -39.86 -22.09 18.10
CA GLU A 597 -40.87 -21.11 17.64
C GLU A 597 -40.75 -20.71 16.16
N SER A 598 -39.67 -21.10 15.46
CA SER A 598 -39.39 -20.67 14.09
C SER A 598 -39.30 -21.81 13.05
N GLN A 599 -39.98 -22.94 13.31
CA GLN A 599 -40.17 -24.01 12.30
C GLN A 599 -41.15 -23.62 11.17
N LYS A 600 -40.74 -22.67 10.32
CA LYS A 600 -41.17 -22.55 8.91
C LYS A 600 -40.00 -22.08 8.04
N SER A 601 -39.81 -22.76 6.92
CA SER A 601 -38.76 -22.59 5.89
C SER A 601 -37.35 -23.09 6.25
N ASP A 602 -36.80 -23.95 5.39
CA ASP A 602 -35.54 -24.65 5.60
C ASP A 602 -34.32 -23.88 5.06
N ASN A 603 -33.28 -23.76 5.89
CA ASN A 603 -31.90 -24.27 5.67
C ASN A 603 -30.92 -23.52 6.58
N ILE A 604 -30.70 -24.04 7.80
CA ILE A 604 -29.77 -23.46 8.77
C ILE A 604 -28.38 -24.11 8.62
N SER A 605 -27.41 -23.34 8.14
CA SER A 605 -26.01 -23.60 8.51
C SER A 605 -25.78 -23.09 9.94
N ILE A 606 -25.23 -23.95 10.81
CA ILE A 606 -25.11 -23.67 12.25
C ILE A 606 -24.11 -22.53 12.47
N ASN A 607 -24.63 -21.31 12.63
CA ASN A 607 -23.84 -20.09 12.80
C ASN A 607 -23.76 -19.74 14.30
N THR A 608 -22.59 -19.90 14.92
CA THR A 608 -22.38 -19.76 16.37
C THR A 608 -22.25 -18.30 16.83
N SER A 609 -23.05 -17.39 16.27
CA SER A 609 -22.92 -15.93 16.48
C SER A 609 -23.52 -15.43 17.80
N ASN A 610 -24.61 -16.03 18.27
CA ASN A 610 -25.46 -15.43 19.31
C ASN A 610 -25.08 -15.89 20.74
N ILE A 611 -23.80 -15.82 21.10
CA ILE A 611 -23.35 -15.92 22.49
C ILE A 611 -22.61 -14.63 22.86
N ILE A 612 -23.17 -13.89 23.81
CA ILE A 612 -22.67 -12.57 24.21
C ILE A 612 -21.38 -12.75 25.05
N ILE A 613 -20.25 -12.55 24.38
CA ILE A 613 -18.94 -12.42 25.01
C ILE A 613 -18.79 -10.97 25.49
N PRO A 614 -18.30 -10.70 26.71
CA PRO A 614 -18.09 -9.33 27.19
C PRO A 614 -17.15 -8.55 26.28
N ASP A 615 -17.56 -7.34 25.88
CA ASP A 615 -16.74 -6.48 25.03
C ASP A 615 -15.43 -6.01 25.74
N THR A 616 -15.31 -6.18 27.07
CA THR A 616 -14.02 -6.03 27.79
C THR A 616 -12.95 -7.00 27.31
N ASP A 617 -13.33 -8.18 26.83
CA ASP A 617 -12.40 -9.23 26.47
C ASP A 617 -11.89 -9.11 25.02
N LEU A 618 -12.59 -8.31 24.21
CA LEU A 618 -12.37 -8.15 22.78
C LEU A 618 -11.66 -6.82 22.44
N PHE A 619 -10.82 -6.86 21.40
CA PHE A 619 -10.16 -5.70 20.81
C PHE A 619 -10.78 -5.30 19.47
N GLU A 620 -10.70 -4.02 19.15
CA GLU A 620 -11.02 -3.45 17.84
C GLU A 620 -9.90 -2.53 17.35
N VAL A 621 -9.79 -2.39 16.02
CA VAL A 621 -8.85 -1.47 15.37
C VAL A 621 -9.55 -0.13 15.18
N GLY A 622 -9.04 0.91 15.84
CA GLY A 622 -9.56 2.28 15.77
C GLY A 622 -8.85 3.15 14.73
N ASN A 623 -9.41 4.33 14.45
CA ASN A 623 -8.82 5.31 13.54
C ASN A 623 -8.00 6.35 14.33
N ILE A 624 -6.94 6.92 13.73
CA ILE A 624 -6.21 8.06 14.31
C ILE A 624 -7.08 9.31 14.44
N ASP A 625 -8.07 9.45 13.55
CA ASP A 625 -9.06 10.53 13.60
C ASP A 625 -9.91 10.47 14.90
N ASP A 626 -10.06 9.29 15.56
CA ASP A 626 -10.72 9.13 16.87
C ASP A 626 -10.02 9.95 17.98
N ILE A 627 -8.70 10.16 17.86
CA ILE A 627 -7.84 10.73 18.91
C ILE A 627 -7.70 12.24 18.74
N TYR A 628 -7.62 12.71 17.49
CA TYR A 628 -7.39 14.11 17.15
C TYR A 628 -8.65 14.87 16.71
N GLY A 629 -9.77 14.18 16.43
CA GLY A 629 -11.07 14.80 16.15
C GLY A 629 -11.16 15.57 14.83
N GLN A 630 -10.22 15.33 13.91
CA GLN A 630 -10.17 15.87 12.55
C GLN A 630 -9.76 14.74 11.59
N ASN A 631 -9.87 14.96 10.28
CA ASN A 631 -9.38 14.03 9.25
C ASN A 631 -7.85 14.15 9.12
N VAL A 632 -7.11 13.67 10.13
CA VAL A 632 -5.66 13.82 10.30
C VAL A 632 -4.88 12.80 9.47
N SER A 633 -5.54 11.77 8.96
CA SER A 633 -4.98 10.76 8.04
C SER A 633 -4.14 11.33 6.87
N HIS A 634 -4.40 12.56 6.40
CA HIS A 634 -3.62 13.22 5.35
C HIS A 634 -2.26 13.83 5.81
N MET A 635 -1.98 13.81 7.11
CA MET A 635 -0.81 14.41 7.76
C MET A 635 0.19 13.38 8.33
N LEU A 636 -0.11 12.09 8.17
CA LEU A 636 0.83 11.00 8.42
C LEU A 636 1.94 11.02 7.36
N ASP A 637 3.16 10.74 7.78
CA ASP A 637 4.29 10.67 6.84
C ASP A 637 4.16 9.40 5.97
N PRO A 638 4.10 9.51 4.63
CA PRO A 638 4.16 8.33 3.77
C PRO A 638 5.44 7.56 4.04
N GLY A 639 5.28 6.28 4.40
CA GLY A 639 6.34 5.39 4.88
C GLY A 639 6.19 4.98 6.35
N CYS A 640 5.49 5.76 7.18
CA CYS A 640 5.09 5.38 8.53
C CYS A 640 3.67 4.80 8.54
N PHE A 641 3.51 3.63 9.14
CA PHE A 641 2.20 3.02 9.41
C PHE A 641 1.92 3.04 10.90
N LEU A 642 0.75 3.59 11.25
CA LEU A 642 0.24 3.64 12.60
C LEU A 642 -1.11 2.92 12.66
N ALA A 643 -1.24 1.95 13.56
CA ALA A 643 -2.52 1.32 13.89
C ALA A 643 -2.83 1.48 15.37
N ILE A 644 -4.09 1.76 15.66
CA ILE A 644 -4.62 1.91 17.02
C ILE A 644 -5.45 0.67 17.32
N ILE A 645 -5.14 -0.02 18.40
CA ILE A 645 -5.85 -1.22 18.84
C ILE A 645 -6.32 -0.97 20.27
N LYS A 646 -7.64 -0.91 20.48
CA LYS A 646 -8.25 -0.64 21.78
C LYS A 646 -9.15 -1.80 22.18
N ARG A 647 -9.29 -2.09 23.48
CA ARG A 647 -10.40 -2.91 23.96
C ARG A 647 -11.69 -2.19 23.64
N LYS A 648 -12.74 -2.91 23.26
CA LYS A 648 -14.03 -2.27 22.96
C LYS A 648 -14.63 -1.60 24.20
N GLU A 649 -14.57 -2.28 25.35
CA GLU A 649 -14.91 -1.70 26.65
C GLU A 649 -13.64 -1.45 27.47
N MET A 650 -13.33 -0.17 27.69
CA MET A 650 -12.16 0.30 28.43
C MET A 650 -12.49 0.41 29.92
N MET A 651 -11.76 -0.30 30.78
CA MET A 651 -12.03 -0.34 32.23
C MET A 651 -11.08 0.59 32.98
N GLN A 652 -11.53 1.78 33.39
CA GLN A 652 -10.71 2.62 34.26
C GLN A 652 -10.45 1.89 35.59
N PHE A 653 -9.19 1.47 35.83
CA PHE A 653 -8.76 0.78 37.06
C PHE A 653 -8.52 1.78 38.20
N ASP A 654 -9.55 2.57 38.50
CA ASP A 654 -9.52 3.70 39.42
C ASP A 654 -10.22 3.37 40.75
N SER A 655 -10.45 4.42 41.56
CA SER A 655 -11.21 4.29 42.80
C SER A 655 -12.68 3.91 42.55
N LEU A 656 -13.29 4.23 41.40
CA LEU A 656 -14.65 3.81 41.07
C LEU A 656 -14.72 2.31 40.72
N PHE A 657 -13.71 1.75 40.05
CA PHE A 657 -13.57 0.30 39.91
C PHE A 657 -13.39 -0.39 41.27
N MET A 658 -12.54 0.17 42.14
CA MET A 658 -12.38 -0.34 43.51
C MET A 658 -13.69 -0.29 44.32
N ILE A 659 -14.47 0.79 44.20
CA ILE A 659 -15.79 0.91 44.81
C ILE A 659 -16.73 -0.17 44.26
N LYS A 660 -16.91 -0.28 42.94
CA LYS A 660 -17.81 -1.29 42.32
C LYS A 660 -17.45 -2.72 42.70
N VAL A 661 -16.16 -3.06 42.78
CA VAL A 661 -15.73 -4.39 43.23
C VAL A 661 -16.04 -4.59 44.73
N ALA A 662 -15.88 -3.58 45.57
CA ALA A 662 -16.23 -3.66 46.99
C ALA A 662 -17.76 -3.70 47.24
N GLU A 663 -18.56 -2.95 46.46
CA GLU A 663 -20.03 -3.04 46.42
C GLU A 663 -20.47 -4.47 46.04
N SER A 664 -19.85 -5.08 45.01
CA SER A 664 -20.11 -6.48 44.62
C SER A 664 -19.76 -7.53 45.70
N LYS A 665 -19.11 -7.12 46.79
CA LYS A 665 -18.77 -7.94 47.97
C LYS A 665 -19.48 -7.47 49.24
N ASP A 666 -20.48 -6.58 49.14
CA ASP A 666 -21.21 -5.96 50.25
C ASP A 666 -20.30 -5.23 51.28
N LEU A 667 -19.06 -4.86 50.90
CA LEU A 667 -18.06 -4.34 51.83
C LEU A 667 -18.39 -2.94 52.41
N PHE A 668 -19.34 -2.21 51.82
CA PHE A 668 -19.84 -0.94 52.33
C PHE A 668 -21.11 -1.04 53.20
N GLY A 669 -21.84 -2.17 53.12
CA GLY A 669 -23.13 -2.36 53.78
C GLY A 669 -24.30 -1.64 53.09
N ILE A 670 -25.44 -2.33 52.96
CA ILE A 670 -26.59 -1.85 52.18
C ILE A 670 -27.38 -0.75 52.92
N SER A 671 -27.28 0.49 52.45
CA SER A 671 -28.27 1.55 52.76
C SER A 671 -29.54 1.37 51.91
N LYS A 672 -30.61 0.83 52.49
CA LYS A 672 -31.86 0.45 51.78
C LYS A 672 -32.81 1.63 51.45
N VAL A 673 -32.39 2.57 50.61
CA VAL A 673 -33.26 3.59 49.96
C VAL A 673 -32.61 3.88 48.59
N GLN A 674 -33.24 3.83 47.41
CA GLN A 674 -34.67 3.83 47.05
C GLN A 674 -34.91 3.10 45.69
N GLN A 675 -36.18 2.80 45.38
CA GLN A 675 -36.69 2.30 44.08
C GLN A 675 -36.26 0.87 43.69
N GLN A 676 -37.05 0.08 42.96
CA GLN A 676 -38.36 0.37 42.37
C GLN A 676 -39.51 -0.35 43.09
N SER A 677 -40.67 0.29 43.17
CA SER A 677 -41.93 -0.36 43.47
C SER A 677 -42.60 -0.87 42.20
N LYS A 678 -42.72 -2.19 42.07
CA LYS A 678 -44.03 -2.85 41.96
C LYS A 678 -43.90 -4.38 42.08
N HIS A 679 -44.32 -4.86 43.24
CA HIS A 679 -44.98 -6.13 43.55
C HIS A 679 -44.90 -7.28 42.53
N GLU A 680 -44.36 -8.41 43.01
CA GLU A 680 -45.14 -9.59 43.45
C GLU A 680 -46.37 -10.00 42.59
N ILE A 681 -46.64 -11.29 42.45
CA ILE A 681 -47.55 -11.92 43.42
C ILE A 681 -47.40 -13.44 43.56
N ILE A 682 -47.66 -13.89 44.80
CA ILE A 682 -47.74 -15.28 45.33
C ILE A 682 -46.39 -16.03 45.40
N LEU A 683 -45.71 -16.11 46.55
CA LEU A 683 -46.06 -16.55 47.92
C LEU A 683 -45.97 -18.06 48.17
N ASN A 684 -45.34 -18.36 49.31
CA ASN A 684 -45.44 -19.57 50.11
C ASN A 684 -44.77 -20.85 49.57
N ARG A 685 -44.17 -21.70 50.42
CA ARG A 685 -44.27 -21.73 51.90
C ARG A 685 -42.98 -22.21 52.59
N ALA A 686 -42.70 -21.56 53.73
CA ALA A 686 -42.22 -22.15 54.98
C ALA A 686 -40.77 -22.71 55.13
N VAL A 687 -40.08 -22.09 56.12
CA VAL A 687 -39.56 -22.75 57.35
C VAL A 687 -38.07 -23.18 57.40
N GLN A 688 -37.28 -22.24 57.92
CA GLN A 688 -36.47 -22.33 59.15
C GLN A 688 -34.96 -22.68 59.14
N THR A 689 -34.33 -22.09 60.18
CA THR A 689 -33.15 -22.51 60.96
C THR A 689 -31.73 -22.39 60.38
N SER A 690 -31.09 -21.31 60.85
CA SER A 690 -29.90 -21.32 61.72
C SER A 690 -28.47 -21.31 61.13
N GLN A 691 -27.79 -20.22 61.49
CA GLN A 691 -26.42 -20.17 62.01
C GLN A 691 -25.23 -20.46 61.07
N SER A 692 -24.65 -19.36 60.58
CA SER A 692 -23.22 -19.01 60.67
C SER A 692 -22.14 -20.03 60.24
N SER A 693 -21.17 -19.59 59.43
CA SER A 693 -19.91 -18.99 59.94
C SER A 693 -18.73 -19.09 58.96
N THR A 694 -17.73 -18.19 59.14
CA THR A 694 -16.29 -18.35 58.77
C THR A 694 -15.91 -18.52 57.27
N ARG A 695 -14.79 -18.02 56.69
CA ARG A 695 -13.45 -17.49 57.08
C ARG A 695 -12.28 -18.42 56.72
N LYS A 696 -11.22 -17.81 56.17
CA LYS A 696 -9.77 -18.11 56.32
C LYS A 696 -9.13 -19.37 55.69
N ARG A 697 -8.44 -19.17 54.55
CA ARG A 697 -6.98 -18.92 54.43
C ARG A 697 -6.02 -19.54 55.48
N ALA A 698 -5.03 -20.32 54.99
CA ALA A 698 -3.72 -20.69 55.57
C ALA A 698 -3.68 -21.69 56.76
N LYS A 699 -2.71 -22.62 56.88
CA LYS A 699 -1.23 -22.42 56.82
C LYS A 699 -0.39 -23.63 56.32
N ARG A 700 0.87 -23.32 55.98
CA ARG A 700 2.06 -24.21 55.85
C ARG A 700 2.22 -25.23 57.01
N ILE A 701 2.85 -26.39 56.75
CA ILE A 701 4.26 -26.67 57.14
C ILE A 701 4.87 -27.89 56.42
N LYS A 702 6.09 -27.66 55.94
CA LYS A 702 7.22 -28.47 55.43
C LYS A 702 7.48 -29.84 56.10
N VAL A 703 7.98 -30.85 55.37
CA VAL A 703 9.29 -31.57 55.52
C VAL A 703 9.45 -32.80 54.58
N GLU A 704 10.72 -33.14 54.33
CA GLU A 704 11.43 -33.97 53.31
C GLU A 704 11.08 -35.46 52.98
N MET A 705 11.11 -35.74 51.65
CA MET A 705 11.96 -36.68 50.85
C MET A 705 11.91 -38.24 50.89
N GLU A 706 12.25 -38.79 49.70
CA GLU A 706 12.81 -40.12 49.32
C GLU A 706 11.92 -41.41 49.14
N ARG A 707 11.47 -41.62 47.88
CA ARG A 707 11.96 -42.64 46.89
C ARG A 707 11.52 -44.15 46.92
N ILE A 708 11.42 -44.71 45.69
CA ILE A 708 11.49 -46.13 45.21
C ILE A 708 10.19 -46.96 44.96
N MET A 709 9.85 -47.07 43.66
CA MET A 709 9.32 -48.18 42.81
C MET A 709 8.33 -49.30 43.29
N ALA A 710 7.18 -49.37 42.58
CA ALA A 710 6.59 -50.51 41.82
C ALA A 710 6.19 -51.84 42.55
N HIS A 711 5.36 -52.78 42.01
CA HIS A 711 4.94 -53.11 40.63
C HIS A 711 3.53 -53.80 40.54
N THR A 712 2.87 -53.68 39.37
CA THR A 712 1.86 -54.59 38.73
C THR A 712 0.61 -55.12 39.46
N TYR A 713 -0.54 -55.06 38.76
CA TYR A 713 -1.49 -56.15 38.38
C TYR A 713 -2.82 -55.49 37.91
N SER A 714 -3.80 -56.12 37.25
CA SER A 714 -3.87 -56.88 35.99
C SER A 714 -5.34 -57.33 35.81
N SER A 715 -6.01 -56.86 34.75
CA SER A 715 -7.05 -57.58 33.97
C SER A 715 -8.51 -57.80 34.47
N LEU A 716 -9.41 -57.96 33.47
CA LEU A 716 -10.75 -58.64 33.47
C LEU A 716 -11.96 -57.93 34.14
N SER A 717 -13.24 -58.10 33.71
CA SER A 717 -13.82 -58.54 32.39
C SER A 717 -15.37 -58.51 32.32
N LYS A 718 -15.93 -58.25 31.12
CA LYS A 718 -17.19 -58.83 30.49
C LYS A 718 -18.53 -58.71 31.28
N THR A 719 -19.75 -58.85 30.73
CA THR A 719 -20.37 -59.07 29.37
C THR A 719 -21.69 -58.25 29.34
N GLY A 720 -22.57 -58.13 28.35
CA GLY A 720 -22.86 -58.69 27.00
C GLY A 720 -23.90 -57.75 26.34
N GLN A 721 -24.87 -58.09 25.47
CA GLN A 721 -25.19 -59.15 24.48
C GLN A 721 -26.45 -58.64 23.72
N GLU A 722 -26.73 -58.86 22.43
CA GLU A 722 -25.98 -59.55 21.35
C GLU A 722 -26.50 -59.16 19.93
N ASN A 723 -25.68 -59.41 18.90
CA ASN A 723 -25.99 -59.70 17.48
C ASN A 723 -27.18 -59.06 16.71
N GLN A 724 -26.83 -58.22 15.72
CA GLN A 724 -27.10 -58.53 14.30
C GLN A 724 -25.93 -58.05 13.41
N ILE A 725 -25.80 -58.62 12.20
CA ILE A 725 -24.63 -58.44 11.31
C ILE A 725 -25.07 -57.87 9.95
N CYS A 726 -24.35 -56.86 9.45
CA CYS A 726 -24.39 -56.41 8.05
C CYS A 726 -22.94 -56.16 7.57
N PRO A 727 -22.54 -56.48 6.31
CA PRO A 727 -21.15 -56.90 6.06
C PRO A 727 -20.23 -55.90 5.35
N ARG A 728 -18.93 -56.21 5.40
CA ARG A 728 -17.84 -55.75 4.51
C ARG A 728 -17.44 -54.25 4.59
N HIS A 729 -16.73 -53.93 5.67
CA HIS A 729 -15.31 -53.65 5.50
C HIS A 729 -14.51 -54.90 5.87
N LYS A 730 -13.58 -55.36 5.02
CA LYS A 730 -12.49 -56.26 5.45
C LYS A 730 -11.36 -56.40 4.43
N HIS A 731 -10.14 -56.18 4.92
CA HIS A 731 -8.83 -56.59 4.36
C HIS A 731 -8.33 -55.93 3.06
N CYS A 732 -7.03 -55.70 2.88
CA CYS A 732 -5.97 -55.36 3.87
C CYS A 732 -4.71 -54.87 3.14
N SER A 733 -3.81 -54.23 3.88
CA SER A 733 -2.46 -53.84 3.42
C SER A 733 -1.40 -54.93 3.70
N ASN A 734 -0.26 -54.78 3.03
CA ASN A 734 1.06 -55.38 3.27
C ASN A 734 1.24 -56.90 3.08
N TRP A 735 2.15 -57.25 2.17
CA TRP A 735 3.03 -58.42 2.23
C TRP A 735 4.47 -57.97 1.97
N SER A 736 5.44 -58.70 2.53
CA SER A 736 6.87 -58.42 2.42
C SER A 736 7.65 -59.74 2.41
N GLU A 737 8.88 -59.70 1.88
CA GLU A 737 9.86 -60.80 1.81
C GLU A 737 9.51 -61.95 0.85
N GLY A 738 10.54 -62.66 0.38
CA GLY A 738 10.40 -64.02 -0.18
C GLY A 738 10.61 -64.17 -1.69
N ASN A 739 11.83 -64.58 -2.05
CA ASN A 739 12.21 -65.48 -3.16
C ASN A 739 11.11 -66.48 -3.63
N GLU A 740 11.08 -67.00 -4.87
CA GLU A 740 12.21 -67.22 -5.79
C GLU A 740 11.82 -67.50 -7.27
N CYS A 741 12.85 -67.52 -8.13
CA CYS A 741 13.02 -68.29 -9.37
C CYS A 741 12.01 -68.29 -10.55
N GLN A 742 12.56 -67.80 -11.68
CA GLN A 742 12.59 -68.45 -13.01
C GLN A 742 11.36 -68.35 -13.95
N GLU A 743 11.34 -67.28 -14.74
CA GLU A 743 11.89 -67.39 -16.11
C GLU A 743 13.01 -66.34 -16.31
N LEU A 744 13.91 -66.55 -17.28
CA LEU A 744 15.18 -65.80 -17.39
C LEU A 744 15.68 -65.69 -18.85
N GLN A 745 16.63 -64.75 -19.04
CA GLN A 745 17.47 -64.52 -20.24
C GLN A 745 16.78 -63.77 -21.42
N GLY A 746 17.43 -62.80 -22.09
CA GLY A 746 18.69 -62.12 -21.74
C GLY A 746 19.34 -61.26 -22.85
N ILE A 747 20.47 -60.64 -22.50
CA ILE A 747 21.56 -60.13 -23.37
C ILE A 747 21.42 -58.73 -24.04
N ARG A 748 21.92 -57.74 -23.28
CA ARG A 748 22.84 -56.62 -23.62
C ARG A 748 23.42 -56.47 -25.06
N LYS A 749 23.73 -55.20 -25.40
CA LYS A 749 24.44 -54.67 -26.61
C LYS A 749 23.52 -54.67 -27.84
N ILE A 750 23.69 -53.85 -28.88
CA ILE A 750 24.83 -53.06 -29.41
C ILE A 750 24.25 -51.64 -29.74
N PHE A 751 24.90 -50.48 -29.54
CA PHE A 751 26.19 -50.01 -30.08
C PHE A 751 26.95 -49.04 -29.16
N SER A 752 28.28 -49.06 -29.27
CA SER A 752 29.16 -48.00 -28.80
C SER A 752 30.40 -47.87 -29.71
N ALA A 753 30.45 -46.82 -30.52
CA ALA A 753 31.61 -46.31 -31.25
C ALA A 753 31.41 -44.79 -31.40
N ARG A 754 32.36 -43.89 -31.12
CA ARG A 754 33.69 -43.68 -31.74
C ARG A 754 33.58 -43.31 -33.23
N SER A 755 34.31 -42.30 -33.73
CA SER A 755 35.45 -41.58 -33.14
C SER A 755 35.50 -40.09 -33.47
N GLU A 756 36.44 -39.41 -32.81
CA GLU A 756 36.89 -38.05 -33.11
C GLU A 756 37.30 -37.87 -34.60
N SER A 757 37.29 -36.63 -35.11
CA SER A 757 38.56 -35.87 -35.24
C SER A 757 38.43 -34.46 -35.84
N ASN A 758 39.25 -33.56 -35.30
CA ASN A 758 40.06 -32.52 -35.95
C ASN A 758 39.46 -31.56 -37.01
N ALA A 759 39.28 -30.32 -36.55
CA ALA A 759 40.12 -29.18 -36.92
C ALA A 759 39.89 -28.34 -38.20
N SER A 760 39.94 -27.02 -37.94
CA SER A 760 40.70 -26.00 -38.68
C SER A 760 40.10 -25.26 -39.89
N THR A 761 40.53 -23.99 -39.96
CA THR A 761 40.71 -23.15 -41.16
C THR A 761 39.51 -22.76 -42.04
N SER A 762 38.95 -21.59 -41.68
CA SER A 762 39.18 -20.32 -42.40
C SER A 762 38.36 -19.94 -43.65
N ARG A 763 37.91 -18.67 -43.59
CA ARG A 763 38.06 -17.62 -44.62
C ARG A 763 37.23 -17.67 -45.93
N ASP A 764 36.37 -16.64 -46.00
CA ASP A 764 36.43 -15.55 -46.98
C ASP A 764 35.60 -15.57 -48.28
N ILE A 765 35.31 -14.33 -48.73
CA ILE A 765 35.06 -13.88 -50.11
C ILE A 765 33.74 -14.38 -50.76
N SER A 766 32.65 -13.80 -50.25
CA SER A 766 31.84 -12.78 -50.94
C SER A 766 31.33 -12.95 -52.39
N LYS A 767 30.07 -12.48 -52.55
CA LYS A 767 29.56 -11.63 -53.66
C LYS A 767 29.24 -12.23 -55.05
N HIS A 768 27.94 -12.07 -55.36
CA HIS A 768 27.35 -11.53 -56.59
C HIS A 768 27.14 -12.39 -57.84
N ASP A 769 25.86 -12.36 -58.25
CA ASP A 769 25.36 -12.06 -59.59
C ASP A 769 25.43 -13.09 -60.74
N LYS A 770 24.21 -13.60 -61.00
CA LYS A 770 23.44 -13.45 -62.26
C LYS A 770 23.43 -14.58 -63.29
N SER A 771 22.18 -14.92 -63.61
CA SER A 771 21.60 -15.23 -64.94
C SER A 771 21.96 -16.54 -65.66
N SER A 772 20.89 -17.24 -66.06
CA SER A 772 20.72 -18.09 -67.25
C SER A 772 21.59 -19.36 -67.36
N SER A 773 21.05 -20.53 -67.75
CA SER A 773 19.68 -20.88 -68.19
C SER A 773 19.54 -22.42 -68.30
N ILE A 774 18.46 -22.95 -68.93
CA ILE A 774 18.35 -24.32 -69.52
C ILE A 774 18.28 -25.43 -68.43
N LEU A 775 17.14 -26.09 -68.12
CA LEU A 775 16.20 -26.77 -69.04
C LEU A 775 14.80 -27.13 -68.43
N THR A 776 13.74 -26.88 -69.21
CA THR A 776 12.45 -27.65 -69.38
C THR A 776 11.41 -27.93 -68.28
N ASN A 777 10.14 -27.92 -68.77
CA ASN A 777 8.91 -28.61 -68.32
C ASN A 777 8.16 -28.05 -67.07
N LEU A 778 6.83 -27.85 -67.07
CA LEU A 778 5.80 -28.00 -68.11
C LEU A 778 4.59 -27.05 -67.89
N LEU A 779 3.76 -26.91 -68.93
CA LEU A 779 2.48 -26.18 -69.16
C LEU A 779 1.41 -26.18 -68.01
N SER A 780 0.33 -25.35 -67.98
CA SER A 780 0.01 -24.01 -68.56
C SER A 780 -1.44 -23.53 -68.20
N ILE A 781 -1.66 -22.21 -68.07
CA ILE A 781 -2.89 -21.41 -68.40
C ILE A 781 -4.18 -21.49 -67.52
N GLU A 782 -4.43 -20.35 -66.85
CA GLU A 782 -5.64 -19.49 -66.72
C GLU A 782 -7.09 -19.97 -66.42
N SER A 783 -7.67 -19.33 -65.38
CA SER A 783 -9.03 -18.74 -65.25
C SER A 783 -10.33 -19.49 -65.63
N LEU A 784 -11.34 -19.43 -64.73
CA LEU A 784 -12.52 -18.56 -64.94
C LEU A 784 -13.49 -18.44 -63.72
N GLN A 785 -14.47 -17.56 -63.92
CA GLN A 785 -15.54 -16.96 -63.09
C GLN A 785 -16.34 -17.77 -62.05
N ARG A 786 -17.12 -16.99 -61.27
CA ARG A 786 -18.27 -17.40 -60.44
C ARG A 786 -19.32 -18.18 -61.24
N GLN A 787 -20.04 -19.08 -60.57
CA GLN A 787 -21.51 -19.08 -60.64
C GLN A 787 -22.13 -19.68 -59.36
N GLU A 788 -23.35 -19.27 -59.06
CA GLU A 788 -24.19 -19.80 -57.98
C GLU A 788 -24.95 -21.05 -58.48
N TRP A 789 -25.54 -21.84 -57.57
CA TRP A 789 -26.94 -22.26 -57.69
C TRP A 789 -27.47 -22.85 -56.36
N ASN A 790 -28.81 -22.91 -56.26
CA ASN A 790 -29.54 -23.12 -55.01
C ASN A 790 -30.30 -24.45 -54.97
N HIS A 791 -30.81 -24.73 -53.75
CA HIS A 791 -32.07 -25.41 -53.44
C HIS A 791 -32.14 -26.94 -53.21
N THR A 792 -32.96 -27.21 -52.19
CA THR A 792 -33.89 -28.32 -51.97
C THR A 792 -33.43 -29.65 -51.34
N THR A 793 -34.11 -29.90 -50.21
CA THR A 793 -34.36 -31.12 -49.41
C THR A 793 -35.28 -32.10 -50.19
N PRO A 794 -35.68 -33.31 -49.69
CA PRO A 794 -35.69 -33.74 -48.28
C PRO A 794 -35.40 -35.23 -47.94
N SER A 795 -35.51 -35.53 -46.63
CA SER A 795 -35.90 -36.81 -46.02
C SER A 795 -34.87 -37.97 -46.00
N SER A 796 -35.03 -38.99 -45.14
CA SER A 796 -35.16 -38.99 -43.66
C SER A 796 -35.16 -40.43 -43.12
N THR A 797 -34.43 -40.69 -42.04
CA THR A 797 -34.71 -41.85 -41.16
C THR A 797 -34.61 -41.40 -39.70
N ILE A 798 -35.49 -41.90 -38.84
CA ILE A 798 -35.68 -41.43 -37.46
C ILE A 798 -35.40 -42.57 -36.49
N LEU A 799 -34.67 -42.27 -35.41
CA LEU A 799 -34.93 -42.84 -34.09
C LEU A 799 -34.79 -41.73 -33.04
N ARG A 800 -35.79 -41.59 -32.16
CA ARG A 800 -35.86 -40.59 -31.08
C ARG A 800 -35.95 -41.30 -29.73
N SER A 801 -35.29 -40.76 -28.71
CA SER A 801 -35.72 -40.91 -27.32
C SER A 801 -35.40 -39.60 -26.57
N PRO A 802 -36.27 -39.09 -25.65
CA PRO A 802 -36.35 -37.64 -25.43
C PRO A 802 -36.28 -37.18 -23.97
N ILE A 803 -36.11 -35.87 -23.75
CA ILE A 803 -37.18 -34.97 -23.23
C ILE A 803 -36.63 -33.54 -23.10
N LEU A 804 -37.34 -32.60 -23.73
CA LEU A 804 -37.22 -31.16 -23.44
C LEU A 804 -38.63 -30.55 -23.59
N ALA A 805 -39.51 -30.84 -22.62
CA ALA A 805 -40.77 -30.12 -22.38
C ALA A 805 -41.51 -30.67 -21.14
N ARG A 806 -41.58 -29.90 -20.06
CA ARG A 806 -42.80 -29.79 -19.25
C ARG A 806 -42.84 -28.42 -18.58
N ALA A 807 -43.93 -27.68 -18.80
CA ALA A 807 -44.11 -26.33 -18.30
C ALA A 807 -45.24 -26.28 -17.26
N VAL A 808 -45.14 -25.31 -16.35
CA VAL A 808 -46.23 -24.68 -15.55
C VAL A 808 -47.23 -25.60 -14.84
N ARG A 809 -47.21 -25.59 -13.49
CA ARG A 809 -48.42 -25.39 -12.64
C ARG A 809 -48.10 -25.20 -11.14
N LEU A 810 -48.24 -23.95 -10.68
CA LEU A 810 -48.94 -23.48 -9.46
C LEU A 810 -48.71 -24.14 -8.07
N ILE A 811 -48.10 -23.36 -7.14
CA ILE A 811 -48.71 -22.76 -5.91
C ILE A 811 -49.39 -23.73 -4.90
N PRO A 812 -49.02 -23.71 -3.58
CA PRO A 812 -49.41 -22.59 -2.69
C PRO A 812 -48.46 -22.16 -1.53
N LEU A 813 -48.56 -20.86 -1.15
CA LEU A 813 -48.38 -20.23 0.19
C LEU A 813 -47.01 -20.44 0.92
N GLU A 814 -46.33 -19.48 1.55
CA GLU A 814 -46.50 -18.05 1.93
C GLU A 814 -45.12 -17.32 1.70
N ASP A 815 -44.82 -16.05 2.03
CA ASP A 815 -45.54 -14.97 2.74
C ASP A 815 -45.28 -13.58 2.07
N THR A 816 -44.93 -12.52 2.84
CA THR A 816 -44.95 -11.11 2.44
C THR A 816 -43.58 -10.41 2.39
N ILE A 817 -43.37 -9.60 1.35
CA ILE A 817 -43.07 -8.15 1.41
C ILE A 817 -43.21 -7.58 -0.01
N ASN A 818 -43.85 -6.41 -0.15
CA ASN A 818 -44.30 -5.88 -1.44
C ASN A 818 -43.15 -5.48 -2.39
N ILE A 819 -43.33 -5.79 -3.68
CA ILE A 819 -42.44 -5.39 -4.79
C ILE A 819 -43.19 -4.58 -5.87
N GLU A 820 -44.52 -4.70 -5.97
CA GLU A 820 -45.27 -4.26 -7.17
C GLU A 820 -45.27 -2.73 -7.40
N GLU A 821 -45.35 -1.91 -6.34
CA GLU A 821 -45.27 -0.43 -6.47
C GLU A 821 -43.98 0.04 -7.15
N CYS A 822 -42.88 -0.72 -6.99
CA CYS A 822 -41.57 -0.30 -7.49
C CYS A 822 -41.42 -0.56 -9.01
N ASP A 823 -42.16 -1.50 -9.59
CA ASP A 823 -42.02 -1.87 -11.01
C ASP A 823 -43.06 -1.22 -11.93
N GLU A 824 -44.20 -0.78 -11.40
CA GLU A 824 -45.09 0.14 -12.13
C GLU A 824 -44.41 1.50 -12.36
N MET A 825 -43.77 2.10 -11.34
CA MET A 825 -43.01 3.34 -11.50
C MET A 825 -41.88 3.21 -12.54
N LYS A 826 -41.18 2.08 -12.60
CA LYS A 826 -40.14 1.80 -13.60
C LYS A 826 -40.70 1.57 -15.00
N LYS A 827 -41.88 0.94 -15.14
CA LYS A 827 -42.56 0.79 -16.43
C LYS A 827 -43.09 2.13 -16.94
N GLN A 828 -43.67 2.96 -16.08
CA GLN A 828 -44.15 4.30 -16.47
C GLN A 828 -43.02 5.27 -16.86
N THR A 829 -41.84 5.19 -16.22
CA THR A 829 -40.66 5.97 -16.64
C THR A 829 -40.02 5.45 -17.93
N ARG A 830 -39.81 4.13 -18.08
CA ARG A 830 -39.33 3.54 -19.35
C ARG A 830 -40.27 3.81 -20.54
N SER A 831 -41.58 3.93 -20.30
CA SER A 831 -42.60 4.22 -21.31
C SER A 831 -42.51 5.62 -21.94
N LYS A 832 -41.79 6.58 -21.33
CA LYS A 832 -41.83 8.00 -21.75
C LYS A 832 -40.58 8.59 -22.40
N MET A 833 -39.42 7.93 -22.38
CA MET A 833 -38.20 8.47 -23.04
C MET A 833 -37.30 7.43 -23.73
N GLY A 834 -37.80 6.21 -23.98
CA GLY A 834 -37.11 5.18 -24.78
C GLY A 834 -37.70 4.99 -26.18
N HIS A 835 -36.85 4.98 -27.21
CA HIS A 835 -37.13 4.42 -28.55
C HIS A 835 -38.37 4.98 -29.32
N ARG A 836 -38.61 6.30 -29.34
CA ARG A 836 -39.72 6.88 -30.15
C ARG A 836 -39.45 8.18 -30.92
N TYR A 837 -38.19 8.53 -31.15
CA TYR A 837 -37.79 9.47 -32.19
C TYR A 837 -36.82 8.79 -33.16
N TRP A 838 -36.76 9.31 -34.40
CA TRP A 838 -35.85 8.88 -35.48
C TRP A 838 -36.16 7.53 -36.17
N THR A 839 -37.42 7.35 -36.62
CA THR A 839 -37.76 6.37 -37.67
C THR A 839 -38.74 6.97 -38.70
N SER A 840 -38.24 7.49 -39.83
CA SER A 840 -39.07 7.77 -41.03
C SER A 840 -38.24 8.05 -42.29
N SER A 841 -37.94 6.97 -43.03
CA SER A 841 -37.78 6.91 -44.49
C SER A 841 -37.90 8.22 -45.31
N LYS A 842 -36.76 8.72 -45.81
CA LYS A 842 -36.57 9.37 -47.12
C LYS A 842 -35.12 9.12 -47.57
N PRO A 843 -34.79 9.19 -48.88
CA PRO A 843 -33.39 9.12 -49.32
C PRO A 843 -32.65 10.38 -48.87
N SER A 844 -31.77 10.22 -47.88
CA SER A 844 -31.04 11.31 -47.24
C SER A 844 -29.95 11.89 -48.15
N ARG A 845 -29.68 13.20 -48.03
CA ARG A 845 -28.54 13.82 -48.72
C ARG A 845 -27.24 13.27 -48.15
N LEU A 846 -26.28 13.01 -49.02
CA LEU A 846 -24.89 12.75 -48.64
C LEU A 846 -24.14 14.08 -48.59
N LEU A 847 -23.54 14.41 -47.44
CA LEU A 847 -22.65 15.57 -47.33
C LEU A 847 -21.24 15.12 -47.76
N HIS A 848 -20.73 15.71 -48.84
CA HIS A 848 -19.34 15.57 -49.25
C HIS A 848 -18.54 16.81 -48.79
N PRO A 849 -17.46 16.66 -48.01
CA PRO A 849 -16.71 17.79 -47.50
C PRO A 849 -15.96 18.53 -48.63
N ILE A 850 -15.74 19.83 -48.42
CA ILE A 850 -14.97 20.68 -49.34
C ILE A 850 -13.47 20.49 -49.06
N GLY A 851 -12.92 19.37 -49.53
CA GLY A 851 -11.48 19.07 -49.48
C GLY A 851 -11.17 17.58 -49.58
N SER A 852 -10.04 17.22 -50.18
CA SER A 852 -9.46 15.88 -50.06
C SER A 852 -8.61 15.78 -48.79
N HIS A 853 -8.76 14.69 -48.03
CA HIS A 853 -8.00 14.47 -46.79
C HIS A 853 -7.25 13.14 -46.86
N ALA A 854 -5.95 13.22 -47.13
CA ALA A 854 -5.07 12.06 -47.22
C ALA A 854 -4.70 11.54 -45.81
N PHE A 855 -5.31 10.42 -45.41
CA PHE A 855 -4.98 9.72 -44.18
C PHE A 855 -3.52 9.23 -44.21
N LYS A 856 -2.77 9.35 -43.10
CA LYS A 856 -1.47 8.67 -42.99
C LYS A 856 -1.70 7.20 -42.69
N LEU A 857 -1.02 6.32 -43.44
CA LEU A 857 -1.20 4.88 -43.37
C LEU A 857 0.08 4.18 -42.92
N TYR A 858 -0.07 3.17 -42.06
CA TYR A 858 1.01 2.28 -41.64
C TYR A 858 0.65 0.83 -41.97
N ARG A 859 1.48 0.19 -42.80
CA ARG A 859 1.29 -1.19 -43.32
C ARG A 859 -0.08 -1.43 -43.98
N LEU A 860 -0.59 -0.44 -44.73
CA LEU A 860 -1.81 -0.52 -45.55
C LEU A 860 -1.56 0.08 -46.94
N ASP A 861 -1.86 -0.67 -48.00
CA ASP A 861 -1.72 -0.20 -49.39
C ASP A 861 -2.83 0.78 -49.81
N LYS A 862 -3.96 0.73 -49.09
CA LYS A 862 -5.15 1.59 -49.27
C LYS A 862 -5.79 1.86 -47.91
N GLY A 863 -6.21 3.10 -47.70
CA GLY A 863 -6.89 3.56 -46.49
C GLY A 863 -8.40 3.75 -46.68
N PRO A 864 -9.03 4.57 -45.81
CA PRO A 864 -10.37 5.10 -46.03
C PRO A 864 -10.40 6.00 -47.28
N PRO A 865 -11.57 6.30 -47.87
CA PRO A 865 -11.66 7.15 -49.06
C PRO A 865 -11.27 8.61 -48.78
N ASP A 866 -10.48 9.23 -49.67
CA ASP A 866 -10.02 10.63 -49.55
C ASP A 866 -11.16 11.68 -49.58
N LYS A 867 -12.37 11.24 -49.95
CA LYS A 867 -13.63 11.99 -49.89
C LYS A 867 -14.55 11.29 -48.90
N ALA A 868 -14.74 11.88 -47.72
CA ALA A 868 -15.69 11.34 -46.76
C ALA A 868 -17.14 11.52 -47.21
N SER A 869 -18.02 10.67 -46.69
CA SER A 869 -19.45 10.74 -46.93
C SER A 869 -20.23 10.25 -45.71
N MET A 870 -21.17 11.08 -45.25
CA MET A 870 -22.07 10.76 -44.14
C MET A 870 -23.46 11.26 -44.53
N ASN A 871 -24.50 10.56 -44.09
CA ASN A 871 -25.87 10.93 -44.44
C ASN A 871 -26.40 12.04 -43.51
N GLU A 872 -27.39 12.79 -44.00
CA GLU A 872 -28.01 13.92 -43.31
C GLU A 872 -28.50 13.59 -41.89
N ASP A 873 -29.10 12.42 -41.67
CA ASP A 873 -29.63 12.01 -40.35
C ASP A 873 -28.49 11.75 -39.33
N ASP A 874 -27.44 11.02 -39.72
CA ASP A 874 -26.27 10.75 -38.90
C ASP A 874 -25.47 12.04 -38.59
N ILE A 875 -25.42 12.98 -39.54
CA ILE A 875 -24.81 14.31 -39.36
C ILE A 875 -25.59 15.15 -38.34
N LEU A 876 -26.92 15.18 -38.46
CA LEU A 876 -27.79 15.89 -37.53
C LEU A 876 -27.86 15.20 -36.16
N TYR A 877 -27.68 13.87 -36.09
CA TYR A 877 -27.45 13.14 -34.84
C TYR A 877 -26.11 13.55 -34.21
N ALA A 878 -25.02 13.54 -34.98
CA ALA A 878 -23.69 13.89 -34.47
C ALA A 878 -23.65 15.32 -33.91
N LEU A 879 -24.23 16.30 -34.61
CA LEU A 879 -24.36 17.67 -34.11
C LEU A 879 -25.08 17.71 -32.74
N LYS A 880 -26.27 17.09 -32.65
CA LYS A 880 -27.05 17.02 -31.39
C LYS A 880 -26.26 16.34 -30.27
N ALA A 881 -25.64 15.19 -30.55
CA ALA A 881 -24.90 14.42 -29.58
C ALA A 881 -23.64 15.17 -29.08
N MET A 882 -22.92 15.88 -29.96
CA MET A 882 -21.79 16.72 -29.54
C MET A 882 -22.26 17.88 -28.65
N HIS A 883 -23.37 18.55 -28.97
CA HIS A 883 -23.95 19.58 -28.07
C HIS A 883 -24.43 19.00 -26.73
N TYR A 884 -25.03 17.79 -26.73
CA TYR A 884 -25.48 17.11 -25.53
C TYR A 884 -24.29 16.77 -24.61
N ILE A 885 -23.23 16.17 -25.16
CA ILE A 885 -21.96 15.91 -24.44
C ILE A 885 -21.33 17.23 -23.94
N ARG A 886 -21.17 18.23 -24.81
CA ARG A 886 -20.62 19.56 -24.47
C ARG A 886 -21.39 20.22 -23.31
N ARG A 887 -22.71 20.06 -23.25
CA ARG A 887 -23.54 20.57 -22.15
C ARG A 887 -23.40 19.75 -20.88
N ILE A 888 -23.46 18.41 -20.96
CA ILE A 888 -23.25 17.51 -19.81
C ILE A 888 -21.95 17.86 -19.12
N GLU A 889 -20.86 17.91 -19.86
CA GLU A 889 -19.53 18.14 -19.32
C GLU A 889 -19.36 19.57 -18.76
N SER A 890 -19.95 20.58 -19.42
CA SER A 890 -19.94 21.95 -18.92
C SER A 890 -20.72 22.09 -17.61
N LYS A 891 -21.85 21.38 -17.48
CA LYS A 891 -22.63 21.31 -16.25
C LYS A 891 -21.98 20.44 -15.17
N ALA A 892 -21.29 19.36 -15.52
CA ALA A 892 -20.49 18.60 -14.57
C ALA A 892 -19.36 19.45 -13.97
N ALA A 893 -18.69 20.28 -14.80
CA ALA A 893 -17.70 21.25 -14.32
C ALA A 893 -18.30 22.31 -13.36
N GLU A 894 -19.55 22.73 -13.59
CA GLU A 894 -20.32 23.62 -12.70
C GLU A 894 -20.66 22.92 -11.38
N MET A 895 -21.25 21.72 -11.44
CA MET A 895 -21.68 20.94 -10.27
C MET A 895 -20.50 20.51 -9.38
N TYR A 896 -19.33 20.21 -9.97
CA TYR A 896 -18.10 19.92 -9.23
C TYR A 896 -17.61 21.14 -8.43
N ARG A 897 -17.65 22.35 -9.01
CA ARG A 897 -17.31 23.60 -8.30
C ARG A 897 -18.30 23.89 -7.18
N LEU A 898 -19.58 23.58 -7.39
CA LEU A 898 -20.66 23.66 -6.39
C LEU A 898 -20.67 22.48 -5.39
N ARG A 899 -19.67 21.58 -5.44
CA ARG A 899 -19.53 20.41 -4.54
C ARG A 899 -20.68 19.40 -4.57
N PHE A 900 -21.46 19.36 -5.66
CA PHE A 900 -22.39 18.25 -5.91
C PHE A 900 -21.68 16.99 -6.42
N ILE A 901 -20.51 17.14 -7.05
CA ILE A 901 -19.66 16.04 -7.55
C ILE A 901 -18.36 16.02 -6.75
N TYR A 902 -17.90 14.83 -6.40
CA TYR A 902 -16.70 14.59 -5.57
C TYR A 902 -15.72 13.64 -6.26
N GLY A 903 -14.49 13.55 -5.74
CA GLY A 903 -13.46 12.63 -6.26
C GLY A 903 -12.90 13.09 -7.61
N PHE A 904 -12.77 12.17 -8.57
CA PHE A 904 -12.28 12.48 -9.91
C PHE A 904 -13.42 12.93 -10.84
N LEU A 905 -13.15 13.89 -11.72
CA LEU A 905 -14.02 14.25 -12.84
C LEU A 905 -13.16 14.57 -14.08
N HIS A 906 -13.34 13.80 -15.15
CA HIS A 906 -12.54 13.88 -16.38
C HIS A 906 -13.41 14.25 -17.59
N LEU A 907 -13.39 15.52 -17.98
CA LEU A 907 -14.30 16.07 -19.00
C LEU A 907 -13.83 15.75 -20.43
N TYR A 908 -14.73 15.27 -21.29
CA TYR A 908 -14.49 14.93 -22.71
C TYR A 908 -14.54 16.17 -23.67
N ILE A 909 -14.51 17.39 -23.10
CA ILE A 909 -14.70 18.64 -23.86
C ILE A 909 -13.56 18.89 -24.85
N GLY A 910 -13.93 18.99 -26.13
CA GLY A 910 -13.05 19.16 -27.29
C GLY A 910 -12.84 17.89 -28.12
N GLN A 911 -13.29 16.73 -27.61
CA GLN A 911 -13.07 15.41 -28.21
C GLN A 911 -14.35 14.81 -28.82
N GLU A 912 -15.45 15.56 -28.84
CA GLU A 912 -16.81 15.03 -29.07
C GLU A 912 -17.00 14.42 -30.49
N ALA A 913 -16.18 14.82 -31.47
CA ALA A 913 -16.18 14.24 -32.82
C ALA A 913 -15.78 12.75 -32.85
N ILE A 914 -14.97 12.27 -31.91
CA ILE A 914 -14.54 10.87 -31.86
C ILE A 914 -15.74 9.97 -31.53
N ALA A 915 -16.33 10.15 -30.35
CA ALA A 915 -17.49 9.36 -29.92
C ALA A 915 -18.65 9.45 -30.91
N THR A 916 -18.99 10.66 -31.39
CA THR A 916 -20.14 10.85 -32.28
C THR A 916 -19.92 10.36 -33.71
N GLY A 917 -18.70 10.47 -34.25
CA GLY A 917 -18.37 9.95 -35.59
C GLY A 917 -18.28 8.43 -35.63
N MET A 918 -17.82 7.81 -34.54
CA MET A 918 -17.81 6.36 -34.37
C MET A 918 -19.23 5.77 -34.25
N LYS A 919 -20.19 6.49 -33.64
CA LYS A 919 -21.50 5.91 -33.29
C LYS A 919 -22.24 5.24 -34.46
N PRO A 920 -22.42 5.85 -35.65
CA PRO A 920 -23.11 5.19 -36.77
C PRO A 920 -22.38 3.94 -37.33
N VAL A 921 -21.12 3.72 -36.95
CA VAL A 921 -20.34 2.53 -37.32
C VAL A 921 -20.49 1.40 -36.27
N ILE A 922 -20.70 1.75 -35.00
CA ILE A 922 -20.91 0.82 -33.89
C ILE A 922 -22.30 0.18 -34.06
N SER A 923 -22.31 -1.14 -34.29
CA SER A 923 -23.52 -1.95 -34.41
C SER A 923 -23.87 -2.63 -33.09
N ASP A 924 -25.11 -3.11 -32.96
CA ASP A 924 -25.65 -3.74 -31.75
C ASP A 924 -24.93 -5.04 -31.32
N LYS A 925 -23.99 -5.55 -32.13
CA LYS A 925 -23.12 -6.68 -31.81
C LYS A 925 -21.77 -6.28 -31.24
N ASP A 926 -21.33 -5.04 -31.48
CA ASP A 926 -20.00 -4.59 -31.09
C ASP A 926 -19.95 -4.25 -29.60
N THR A 927 -18.77 -4.33 -29.02
CA THR A 927 -18.51 -3.97 -27.62
C THR A 927 -17.50 -2.83 -27.56
N LEU A 928 -17.60 -1.94 -26.57
CA LEU A 928 -16.64 -0.85 -26.39
C LEU A 928 -16.18 -0.76 -24.93
N ILE A 929 -14.88 -0.52 -24.75
CA ILE A 929 -14.27 -0.18 -23.46
C ILE A 929 -13.32 1.01 -23.63
N THR A 930 -13.25 1.88 -22.61
CA THR A 930 -12.44 3.10 -22.63
C THR A 930 -11.76 3.33 -21.28
N SER A 931 -11.02 4.43 -21.14
CA SER A 931 -10.49 4.92 -19.86
C SER A 931 -11.51 5.81 -19.12
N TYR A 932 -11.16 6.23 -17.92
CA TYR A 932 -11.92 7.14 -17.03
C TYR A 932 -12.52 8.42 -17.66
N ARG A 933 -12.14 8.86 -18.87
CA ARG A 933 -12.75 10.01 -19.57
C ARG A 933 -13.97 9.55 -20.39
N CYS A 934 -14.92 8.90 -19.71
CA CYS A 934 -15.85 7.98 -20.37
C CYS A 934 -17.20 8.56 -20.79
N HIS A 935 -17.59 9.77 -20.34
CA HIS A 935 -18.97 10.25 -20.45
C HIS A 935 -19.45 10.41 -21.91
N GLY A 936 -18.56 10.85 -22.82
CA GLY A 936 -18.89 10.93 -24.26
C GLY A 936 -19.25 9.58 -24.88
N PHE A 937 -18.60 8.51 -24.44
CA PHE A 937 -18.93 7.14 -24.86
C PHE A 937 -20.21 6.61 -24.18
N ALA A 938 -20.47 6.98 -22.92
CA ALA A 938 -21.72 6.65 -22.24
C ALA A 938 -22.96 7.17 -22.99
N VAL A 939 -22.90 8.43 -23.46
CA VAL A 939 -23.99 9.06 -24.24
C VAL A 939 -24.30 8.30 -25.54
N ILE A 940 -23.29 7.90 -26.32
CA ILE A 940 -23.53 7.20 -27.60
C ILE A 940 -24.02 5.75 -27.42
N PHE A 941 -23.81 5.16 -26.23
CA PHE A 941 -24.43 3.91 -25.80
C PHE A 941 -25.82 4.09 -25.15
N GLY A 942 -26.38 5.30 -25.20
CA GLY A 942 -27.78 5.58 -24.84
C GLY A 942 -28.01 5.84 -23.35
N ILE A 943 -26.95 6.11 -22.58
CA ILE A 943 -27.07 6.51 -21.18
C ILE A 943 -27.45 8.01 -21.13
N SER A 944 -28.48 8.34 -20.36
CA SER A 944 -29.03 9.71 -20.32
C SER A 944 -28.15 10.68 -19.52
N ALA A 945 -28.32 11.98 -19.75
CA ALA A 945 -27.66 13.00 -18.93
C ALA A 945 -28.05 12.86 -17.45
N ARG A 946 -29.31 12.51 -17.15
CA ARG A 946 -29.76 12.21 -15.79
C ARG A 946 -28.97 11.07 -15.18
N ASP A 947 -28.85 9.93 -15.86
CA ASP A 947 -28.16 8.74 -15.31
C ASP A 947 -26.66 8.98 -15.12
N ILE A 948 -26.05 9.79 -16.01
CA ILE A 948 -24.66 10.27 -15.88
C ILE A 948 -24.54 11.20 -14.67
N PHE A 949 -25.33 12.27 -14.58
CA PHE A 949 -25.30 13.22 -13.46
C PHE A 949 -25.61 12.55 -12.13
N ALA A 950 -26.56 11.61 -12.10
CA ALA A 950 -26.89 10.82 -10.93
C ALA A 950 -25.68 10.01 -10.46
N GLU A 951 -24.95 9.34 -11.36
CA GLU A 951 -23.73 8.62 -10.99
C GLU A 951 -22.61 9.59 -10.54
N LEU A 952 -22.44 10.72 -11.22
CA LEU A 952 -21.46 11.76 -10.85
C LEU A 952 -21.72 12.35 -9.47
N MET A 953 -22.99 12.55 -9.10
CA MET A 953 -23.41 13.07 -7.79
C MET A 953 -23.66 11.96 -6.75
N GLY A 954 -23.23 10.73 -7.03
CA GLY A 954 -23.32 9.60 -6.10
C GLY A 954 -24.75 9.22 -5.72
N ARG A 955 -25.73 9.37 -6.62
CA ARG A 955 -27.15 9.05 -6.41
C ARG A 955 -27.49 7.60 -6.74
N LYS A 956 -28.54 7.08 -6.10
CA LYS A 956 -29.03 5.69 -6.22
C LYS A 956 -29.55 5.33 -7.62
N THR A 957 -29.94 6.34 -8.39
CA THR A 957 -30.40 6.24 -9.79
C THR A 957 -29.25 6.21 -10.81
N GLY A 958 -28.01 6.48 -10.41
CA GLY A 958 -26.85 6.41 -11.30
C GLY A 958 -26.64 5.01 -11.88
N THR A 959 -25.94 4.93 -13.02
CA THR A 959 -25.68 3.68 -13.76
C THR A 959 -25.04 2.57 -12.91
N SER A 960 -24.16 2.93 -11.99
CA SER A 960 -23.50 2.06 -11.01
C SER A 960 -24.08 2.24 -9.60
N LYS A 961 -25.27 2.85 -9.50
CA LYS A 961 -26.01 3.20 -8.27
C LYS A 961 -25.21 4.11 -7.31
N GLY A 962 -24.43 5.03 -7.86
CA GLY A 962 -23.61 5.98 -7.10
C GLY A 962 -22.35 5.36 -6.48
N LYS A 963 -21.94 4.16 -6.90
CA LYS A 963 -20.70 3.49 -6.44
C LYS A 963 -19.49 3.74 -7.33
N GLY A 964 -19.69 4.11 -8.59
CA GLY A 964 -18.64 4.20 -9.60
C GLY A 964 -18.14 5.62 -9.86
N GLY A 965 -19.04 6.62 -9.77
CA GLY A 965 -18.72 8.01 -10.09
C GLY A 965 -18.25 8.20 -11.54
N SER A 966 -17.53 9.30 -11.82
CA SER A 966 -17.08 9.70 -13.16
C SER A 966 -16.29 8.64 -13.92
N MET A 967 -15.50 7.83 -13.22
CA MET A 967 -14.59 6.90 -13.86
C MET A 967 -15.29 5.61 -14.31
N HIS A 968 -16.34 5.17 -13.59
CA HIS A 968 -16.86 3.80 -13.68
C HIS A 968 -18.37 3.77 -14.00
N ILE A 969 -18.73 4.40 -15.12
CA ILE A 969 -20.05 4.32 -15.77
C ILE A 969 -20.05 3.10 -16.71
N TYR A 970 -21.09 2.28 -16.67
CA TYR A 970 -21.24 1.08 -17.52
C TYR A 970 -22.62 1.06 -18.22
N GLY A 971 -22.75 0.34 -19.33
CA GLY A 971 -24.00 0.19 -20.08
C GLY A 971 -24.07 -1.11 -20.87
N ASP A 972 -25.16 -1.35 -21.62
CA ASP A 972 -25.24 -2.53 -22.49
C ASP A 972 -24.13 -2.47 -23.56
N LYS A 973 -23.28 -3.50 -23.58
CA LYS A 973 -22.07 -3.63 -24.43
C LYS A 973 -21.03 -2.51 -24.26
N PHE A 974 -21.26 -1.57 -23.35
CA PHE A 974 -20.31 -0.55 -22.90
C PHE A 974 -19.69 -1.00 -21.58
N TYR A 975 -18.49 -1.58 -21.68
CA TYR A 975 -17.71 -2.09 -20.55
C TYR A 975 -16.99 -0.99 -19.77
N GLY A 976 -17.39 0.26 -20.00
CA GLY A 976 -17.17 1.40 -19.13
C GLY A 976 -15.80 2.07 -19.26
N GLY A 977 -15.54 2.91 -18.27
CA GLY A 977 -14.24 3.55 -18.05
C GLY A 977 -13.38 2.78 -17.06
N GLU A 978 -12.16 2.45 -17.49
CA GLU A 978 -11.12 1.93 -16.61
C GLU A 978 -10.33 3.09 -15.98
N GLY A 979 -10.14 3.04 -14.66
CA GLY A 979 -9.34 3.99 -13.89
C GLY A 979 -7.84 3.71 -14.01
N ILE A 980 -7.45 2.44 -14.15
CA ILE A 980 -6.05 2.03 -14.28
C ILE A 980 -5.56 2.24 -15.72
N VAL A 981 -4.66 3.22 -15.90
CA VAL A 981 -4.10 3.58 -17.22
C VAL A 981 -3.57 2.35 -17.97
N GLY A 982 -4.25 2.01 -19.07
CA GLY A 982 -3.90 0.91 -19.97
C GLY A 982 -4.57 -0.44 -19.63
N GLY A 983 -5.23 -0.57 -18.47
CA GLY A 983 -5.89 -1.82 -18.05
C GLY A 983 -7.03 -2.25 -18.99
N GLN A 984 -7.66 -1.29 -19.67
CA GLN A 984 -8.71 -1.58 -20.65
C GLN A 984 -8.19 -2.27 -21.92
N LEU A 985 -6.88 -2.21 -22.24
CA LEU A 985 -6.38 -2.82 -23.47
C LEU A 985 -6.37 -4.36 -23.40
N PRO A 986 -5.82 -5.02 -22.34
CA PRO A 986 -6.01 -6.45 -22.13
C PRO A 986 -7.48 -6.86 -22.06
N ILE A 987 -8.32 -6.10 -21.33
CA ILE A 987 -9.75 -6.42 -21.16
C ILE A 987 -10.48 -6.37 -22.51
N GLY A 988 -10.30 -5.29 -23.28
CA GLY A 988 -10.88 -5.13 -24.62
C GLY A 988 -10.36 -6.16 -25.63
N THR A 989 -9.11 -6.61 -25.48
CA THR A 989 -8.56 -7.73 -26.25
C THR A 989 -9.24 -9.05 -25.87
N GLY A 990 -9.55 -9.26 -24.59
CA GLY A 990 -10.39 -10.36 -24.12
C GLY A 990 -11.82 -10.31 -24.64
N LEU A 991 -12.42 -9.12 -24.77
CA LEU A 991 -13.72 -8.95 -25.44
C LEU A 991 -13.64 -9.35 -26.92
N ALA A 992 -12.60 -8.93 -27.65
CA ALA A 992 -12.40 -9.34 -29.04
C ALA A 992 -12.19 -10.86 -29.20
N PHE A 993 -11.49 -11.49 -28.25
CA PHE A 993 -11.38 -12.94 -28.18
C PHE A 993 -12.77 -13.58 -27.97
N ALA A 994 -13.59 -13.06 -27.06
CA ALA A 994 -14.95 -13.55 -26.83
C ALA A 994 -15.88 -13.37 -28.05
N GLN A 995 -15.78 -12.26 -28.79
CA GLN A 995 -16.51 -12.05 -30.04
C GLN A 995 -16.16 -13.13 -31.08
N LYS A 996 -14.86 -13.40 -31.25
CA LYS A 996 -14.35 -14.43 -32.17
C LYS A 996 -14.73 -15.84 -31.74
N TYR A 997 -14.52 -16.17 -30.46
CA TYR A 997 -14.78 -17.50 -29.89
C TYR A 997 -16.26 -17.88 -30.00
N ASN A 998 -17.16 -16.94 -29.68
CA ASN A 998 -18.61 -17.16 -29.78
C ASN A 998 -19.18 -16.91 -31.20
N SER A 999 -18.32 -16.64 -32.20
CA SER A 999 -18.71 -16.39 -33.60
C SER A 999 -19.82 -15.34 -33.78
N THR A 1000 -19.82 -14.29 -32.97
CA THR A 1000 -20.92 -13.31 -32.92
C THR A 1000 -21.04 -12.49 -34.21
N GLY A 1001 -19.92 -12.24 -34.89
CA GLY A 1001 -19.80 -11.29 -36.00
C GLY A 1001 -19.74 -9.82 -35.56
N GLY A 1002 -19.49 -9.53 -34.28
CA GLY A 1002 -19.15 -8.20 -33.78
C GLY A 1002 -17.64 -8.02 -33.58
N ILE A 1003 -17.22 -6.77 -33.36
CA ILE A 1003 -15.84 -6.40 -32.98
C ILE A 1003 -15.78 -5.88 -31.54
N ALA A 1004 -14.56 -5.69 -31.01
CA ALA A 1004 -14.33 -4.87 -29.82
C ALA A 1004 -13.62 -3.55 -30.20
N TRP A 1005 -14.15 -2.44 -29.68
CA TRP A 1005 -13.55 -1.11 -29.73
C TRP A 1005 -12.82 -0.83 -28.41
N VAL A 1006 -11.53 -0.48 -28.50
CA VAL A 1006 -10.65 -0.39 -27.34
C VAL A 1006 -9.98 0.98 -27.32
N ILE A 1007 -10.54 1.90 -26.54
CA ILE A 1007 -10.18 3.32 -26.56
C ILE A 1007 -9.15 3.62 -25.45
N TYR A 1008 -8.10 4.37 -25.77
CA TYR A 1008 -7.03 4.71 -24.83
C TYR A 1008 -6.35 6.04 -25.20
N GLY A 1009 -5.89 6.81 -24.21
CA GLY A 1009 -5.17 8.06 -24.47
C GLY A 1009 -3.71 7.86 -24.88
N ASP A 1010 -3.08 8.90 -25.43
CA ASP A 1010 -1.64 8.93 -25.75
C ASP A 1010 -0.73 8.38 -24.63
N GLY A 1011 -0.92 8.80 -23.39
CA GLY A 1011 -0.19 8.29 -22.21
C GLY A 1011 -0.36 6.80 -21.89
N ALA A 1012 -1.41 6.15 -22.40
CA ALA A 1012 -1.60 4.70 -22.26
C ALA A 1012 -0.90 3.90 -23.37
N ALA A 1013 -0.49 4.55 -24.47
CA ALA A 1013 0.24 3.91 -25.56
C ALA A 1013 1.64 3.41 -25.15
N ASP A 1014 2.20 3.94 -24.05
CA ASP A 1014 3.52 3.56 -23.51
C ASP A 1014 3.45 2.53 -22.35
N GLN A 1015 2.26 2.02 -22.01
CA GLN A 1015 2.14 0.95 -21.00
C GLN A 1015 2.56 -0.41 -21.58
N GLY A 1016 3.31 -1.22 -20.83
CA GLY A 1016 3.78 -2.54 -21.30
C GLY A 1016 2.65 -3.47 -21.76
N GLN A 1017 1.54 -3.50 -21.01
CA GLN A 1017 0.33 -4.28 -21.31
C GLN A 1017 -0.34 -3.92 -22.66
N THR A 1018 -0.07 -2.73 -23.22
CA THR A 1018 -0.50 -2.33 -24.57
C THR A 1018 0.19 -3.19 -25.64
N PHE A 1019 1.49 -3.44 -25.50
CA PHE A 1019 2.28 -4.25 -26.43
C PHE A 1019 1.99 -5.75 -26.27
N GLU A 1020 1.71 -6.20 -25.05
CA GLU A 1020 1.22 -7.56 -24.78
C GLU A 1020 -0.14 -7.80 -25.44
N ALA A 1021 -1.10 -6.87 -25.26
CA ALA A 1021 -2.41 -6.91 -25.90
C ALA A 1021 -2.29 -6.94 -27.43
N TYR A 1022 -1.46 -6.07 -28.03
CA TYR A 1022 -1.18 -6.06 -29.47
C TYR A 1022 -0.61 -7.38 -29.96
N ASN A 1023 0.40 -7.93 -29.29
CA ASN A 1023 1.01 -9.20 -29.68
C ASN A 1023 -0.01 -10.34 -29.70
N LEU A 1024 -0.84 -10.47 -28.65
CA LEU A 1024 -1.89 -11.49 -28.58
C LEU A 1024 -3.00 -11.28 -29.62
N ALA A 1025 -3.46 -10.03 -29.82
CA ALA A 1025 -4.48 -9.72 -30.82
C ALA A 1025 -3.99 -10.02 -32.25
N LYS A 1026 -2.71 -9.76 -32.54
CA LYS A 1026 -2.11 -10.06 -33.84
C LYS A 1026 -1.89 -11.57 -34.03
N LEU A 1027 -1.33 -12.24 -33.02
CA LEU A 1027 -1.07 -13.68 -33.02
C LEU A 1027 -2.36 -14.49 -33.23
N TRP A 1028 -3.46 -14.09 -32.60
CA TRP A 1028 -4.75 -14.77 -32.70
C TRP A 1028 -5.68 -14.18 -33.78
N SER A 1029 -5.23 -13.16 -34.53
CA SER A 1029 -6.03 -12.41 -35.52
C SER A 1029 -7.43 -12.04 -35.00
N LEU A 1030 -7.47 -11.26 -33.93
CA LEU A 1030 -8.71 -10.89 -33.23
C LEU A 1030 -9.47 -9.72 -33.91
N PRO A 1031 -10.82 -9.72 -33.86
CA PRO A 1031 -11.65 -8.64 -34.36
C PRO A 1031 -11.66 -7.44 -33.39
N VAL A 1032 -10.57 -6.68 -33.37
CA VAL A 1032 -10.36 -5.53 -32.47
C VAL A 1032 -9.92 -4.29 -33.23
N VAL A 1033 -10.48 -3.14 -32.87
CA VAL A 1033 -10.00 -1.82 -33.28
C VAL A 1033 -9.51 -1.07 -32.05
N TYR A 1034 -8.20 -0.82 -32.00
CA TYR A 1034 -7.56 -0.02 -30.96
C TYR A 1034 -7.60 1.46 -31.36
N VAL A 1035 -8.06 2.35 -30.48
CA VAL A 1035 -8.23 3.78 -30.78
C VAL A 1035 -7.43 4.63 -29.80
N CYS A 1036 -6.35 5.24 -30.28
CA CYS A 1036 -5.53 6.19 -29.54
C CYS A 1036 -6.13 7.59 -29.60
N GLU A 1037 -6.67 8.10 -28.49
CA GLU A 1037 -7.08 9.49 -28.34
C GLU A 1037 -5.86 10.37 -28.03
N ASN A 1038 -5.10 10.72 -29.08
CA ASN A 1038 -3.93 11.58 -28.97
C ASN A 1038 -4.36 13.04 -28.77
N ASN A 1039 -4.56 13.40 -27.50
CA ASN A 1039 -4.96 14.72 -27.02
C ASN A 1039 -3.76 15.60 -26.63
N LYS A 1040 -2.56 15.19 -27.05
CA LYS A 1040 -1.26 15.85 -26.90
C LYS A 1040 -0.65 15.86 -25.49
N TYR A 1041 -1.40 15.44 -24.45
CA TYR A 1041 -0.98 15.59 -23.05
C TYR A 1041 -1.43 14.44 -22.13
N SER A 1042 -0.50 13.53 -21.83
CA SER A 1042 -0.61 12.53 -20.76
C SER A 1042 -0.52 13.21 -19.39
N MET A 1043 -1.68 13.45 -18.76
CA MET A 1043 -1.81 14.27 -17.54
C MET A 1043 -1.19 15.67 -17.71
N GLY A 1044 0.05 15.89 -17.26
CA GLY A 1044 0.81 17.13 -17.47
C GLY A 1044 2.05 16.98 -18.36
N THR A 1045 2.22 15.83 -19.01
CA THR A 1045 3.39 15.50 -19.84
C THR A 1045 2.98 15.49 -21.31
N ALA A 1046 3.54 16.41 -22.09
CA ALA A 1046 3.33 16.47 -23.54
C ALA A 1046 3.87 15.21 -24.24
N THR A 1047 3.30 14.82 -25.39
CA THR A 1047 3.64 13.58 -26.11
C THR A 1047 5.14 13.39 -26.34
N TYR A 1048 5.82 14.42 -26.84
CA TYR A 1048 7.27 14.41 -27.11
C TYR A 1048 8.16 14.27 -25.86
N ARG A 1049 7.57 14.31 -24.65
CA ARG A 1049 8.27 14.16 -23.36
C ARG A 1049 8.07 12.78 -22.71
N HIS A 1050 7.06 12.00 -23.12
CA HIS A 1050 6.85 10.64 -22.60
C HIS A 1050 7.05 9.55 -23.67
N SER A 1051 6.77 9.85 -24.94
CA SER A 1051 6.85 8.91 -26.04
C SER A 1051 8.01 9.27 -26.99
N ALA A 1052 8.93 8.32 -27.19
CA ALA A 1052 10.00 8.44 -28.18
C ALA A 1052 9.51 8.23 -29.63
N ASN A 1053 8.30 7.70 -29.81
CA ASN A 1053 7.62 7.61 -31.11
C ASN A 1053 6.17 8.08 -30.94
N THR A 1054 5.95 9.36 -31.28
CA THR A 1054 4.66 10.06 -31.15
C THR A 1054 3.68 9.79 -32.30
N ASP A 1055 4.07 9.06 -33.34
CA ASP A 1055 3.18 8.58 -34.39
C ASP A 1055 2.49 7.29 -33.90
N TYR A 1056 1.50 7.44 -33.02
CA TYR A 1056 0.90 6.33 -32.26
C TYR A 1056 0.26 5.26 -33.14
N TYR A 1057 -0.24 5.62 -34.33
CA TYR A 1057 -0.73 4.66 -35.34
C TYR A 1057 0.32 3.63 -35.80
N THR A 1058 1.62 3.89 -35.59
CA THR A 1058 2.72 2.96 -35.93
C THR A 1058 3.12 2.01 -34.79
N ARG A 1059 2.67 2.27 -33.56
CA ARG A 1059 3.17 1.59 -32.34
C ARG A 1059 2.79 0.12 -32.22
N GLY A 1060 1.89 -0.37 -33.07
CA GLY A 1060 1.51 -1.79 -33.12
C GLY A 1060 2.49 -2.70 -33.88
N ASP A 1061 3.55 -2.14 -34.49
CA ASP A 1061 4.50 -2.82 -35.39
C ASP A 1061 3.84 -3.72 -36.44
N LEU A 1062 3.57 -5.00 -36.14
CA LEU A 1062 2.91 -5.91 -37.06
C LEU A 1062 1.40 -5.65 -37.22
N ILE A 1063 0.81 -4.82 -36.35
CA ILE A 1063 -0.56 -4.31 -36.49
C ILE A 1063 -0.52 -3.06 -37.40
N PRO A 1064 -1.33 -3.00 -38.47
CA PRO A 1064 -1.46 -1.81 -39.30
C PRO A 1064 -2.16 -0.68 -38.55
N GLY A 1065 -2.00 0.56 -39.03
CA GLY A 1065 -2.71 1.69 -38.44
C GLY A 1065 -2.92 2.89 -39.35
N ILE A 1066 -3.76 3.81 -38.89
CA ILE A 1066 -4.19 5.02 -39.60
C ILE A 1066 -4.14 6.21 -38.63
N GLN A 1067 -3.55 7.34 -39.05
CA GLN A 1067 -3.68 8.62 -38.33
C GLN A 1067 -4.86 9.42 -38.89
N VAL A 1068 -5.72 9.92 -38.01
CA VAL A 1068 -7.03 10.51 -38.29
C VAL A 1068 -7.15 11.88 -37.62
N ASP A 1069 -7.81 12.82 -38.28
CA ASP A 1069 -8.18 14.11 -37.66
C ASP A 1069 -9.38 13.91 -36.72
N GLY A 1070 -9.09 13.67 -35.43
CA GLY A 1070 -10.07 13.48 -34.37
C GLY A 1070 -10.84 14.75 -33.98
N MET A 1071 -10.65 15.87 -34.70
CA MET A 1071 -11.49 17.06 -34.60
C MET A 1071 -12.58 17.09 -35.69
N LYS A 1072 -12.52 16.21 -36.70
CA LYS A 1072 -13.47 16.16 -37.83
C LYS A 1072 -14.30 14.88 -37.80
N VAL A 1073 -15.60 15.02 -37.50
CA VAL A 1073 -16.50 13.87 -37.35
C VAL A 1073 -16.63 13.00 -38.61
N LEU A 1074 -16.45 13.58 -39.81
CA LEU A 1074 -16.50 12.84 -41.09
C LEU A 1074 -15.26 11.94 -41.27
N ASP A 1075 -14.07 12.43 -40.93
CA ASP A 1075 -12.81 11.69 -41.00
C ASP A 1075 -12.82 10.53 -40.00
N VAL A 1076 -13.30 10.79 -38.78
CA VAL A 1076 -13.55 9.77 -37.75
C VAL A 1076 -14.52 8.69 -38.27
N HIS A 1077 -15.63 9.08 -38.90
CA HIS A 1077 -16.64 8.15 -39.40
C HIS A 1077 -16.07 7.18 -40.44
N GLU A 1078 -15.42 7.69 -41.49
CA GLU A 1078 -14.86 6.83 -42.55
C GLU A 1078 -13.67 5.99 -42.06
N ALA A 1079 -12.82 6.53 -41.17
CA ALA A 1079 -11.72 5.78 -40.58
C ALA A 1079 -12.22 4.65 -39.67
N ALA A 1080 -13.24 4.89 -38.85
CA ALA A 1080 -13.90 3.87 -38.03
C ALA A 1080 -14.55 2.79 -38.90
N LYS A 1081 -15.28 3.19 -39.94
CA LYS A 1081 -15.94 2.31 -40.91
C LYS A 1081 -14.94 1.40 -41.62
N PHE A 1082 -13.86 1.96 -42.15
CA PHE A 1082 -12.74 1.20 -42.72
C PHE A 1082 -12.11 0.25 -41.69
N ALA A 1083 -11.87 0.71 -40.46
CA ALA A 1083 -11.21 -0.09 -39.43
C ALA A 1083 -12.07 -1.26 -38.95
N LYS A 1084 -13.38 -1.09 -38.81
CA LYS A 1084 -14.32 -2.18 -38.50
C LYS A 1084 -14.34 -3.23 -39.60
N ASP A 1085 -14.46 -2.78 -40.86
CA ASP A 1085 -14.38 -3.64 -42.04
C ASP A 1085 -13.02 -4.33 -42.18
N TYR A 1086 -11.93 -3.73 -41.69
CA TYR A 1086 -10.63 -4.37 -41.60
C TYR A 1086 -10.63 -5.44 -40.49
N ALA A 1087 -11.04 -5.07 -39.27
CA ALA A 1087 -11.02 -5.93 -38.08
C ALA A 1087 -11.79 -7.24 -38.28
N LEU A 1088 -12.99 -7.17 -38.90
CA LEU A 1088 -13.81 -8.34 -39.22
C LEU A 1088 -13.16 -9.29 -40.24
N ARG A 1089 -12.23 -8.82 -41.09
CA ARG A 1089 -11.67 -9.58 -42.22
C ARG A 1089 -10.19 -9.95 -42.09
N LYS A 1090 -9.40 -9.20 -41.31
CA LYS A 1090 -7.93 -9.26 -41.30
C LYS A 1090 -7.29 -9.23 -39.90
N GLY A 1091 -8.09 -9.22 -38.82
CA GLY A 1091 -7.59 -9.08 -37.46
C GLY A 1091 -7.26 -7.61 -37.11
N PRO A 1092 -6.44 -7.35 -36.08
CA PRO A 1092 -6.36 -6.04 -35.44
C PRO A 1092 -5.92 -4.90 -36.35
N ILE A 1093 -6.36 -3.68 -36.00
CA ILE A 1093 -5.94 -2.40 -36.59
C ILE A 1093 -5.92 -1.30 -35.52
N ILE A 1094 -5.04 -0.30 -35.67
CA ILE A 1094 -4.94 0.88 -34.80
C ILE A 1094 -5.46 2.13 -35.53
N LEU A 1095 -6.28 2.93 -34.86
CA LEU A 1095 -6.59 4.31 -35.25
C LEU A 1095 -5.93 5.27 -34.26
N GLU A 1096 -5.20 6.27 -34.74
CA GLU A 1096 -4.80 7.42 -33.94
C GLU A 1096 -5.71 8.60 -34.24
N MET A 1097 -6.63 8.89 -33.33
CA MET A 1097 -7.48 10.08 -33.37
C MET A 1097 -6.70 11.26 -32.79
N VAL A 1098 -6.16 12.10 -33.66
CA VAL A 1098 -5.48 13.34 -33.27
C VAL A 1098 -6.52 14.36 -32.86
N THR A 1099 -6.60 14.65 -31.56
CA THR A 1099 -7.66 15.48 -30.96
C THR A 1099 -7.08 16.44 -29.91
N TYR A 1100 -7.93 17.11 -29.13
CA TYR A 1100 -7.49 18.03 -28.09
C TYR A 1100 -8.53 18.17 -26.97
N ARG A 1101 -8.08 18.24 -25.70
CA ARG A 1101 -8.94 18.52 -24.53
C ARG A 1101 -8.82 19.96 -24.08
N TYR A 1102 -9.93 20.68 -23.95
CA TYR A 1102 -9.90 22.09 -23.56
C TYR A 1102 -9.64 22.29 -22.06
N TYR A 1103 -10.19 21.42 -21.22
CA TYR A 1103 -9.89 21.40 -19.79
C TYR A 1103 -8.55 20.72 -19.50
N GLY A 1104 -8.06 20.88 -18.27
CA GLY A 1104 -6.95 20.09 -17.74
C GLY A 1104 -7.24 18.59 -17.73
N HIS A 1105 -6.34 17.82 -17.13
CA HIS A 1105 -6.45 16.37 -17.07
C HIS A 1105 -7.79 15.95 -16.43
N SER A 1106 -8.07 16.51 -15.25
CA SER A 1106 -9.29 16.39 -14.45
C SER A 1106 -9.65 17.77 -13.88
N MET A 1107 -10.75 17.88 -13.13
CA MET A 1107 -11.10 19.13 -12.42
C MET A 1107 -10.12 19.57 -11.32
N SER A 1108 -9.16 18.74 -10.90
CA SER A 1108 -8.08 19.15 -9.98
C SER A 1108 -6.84 19.71 -10.70
N ASP A 1109 -6.78 19.62 -12.03
CA ASP A 1109 -5.71 20.19 -12.86
C ASP A 1109 -6.21 21.44 -13.62
N PRO A 1110 -5.68 22.64 -13.34
CA PRO A 1110 -5.99 23.85 -14.12
C PRO A 1110 -5.57 23.76 -15.59
N GLY A 1111 -4.63 22.88 -15.94
CA GLY A 1111 -4.19 22.64 -17.32
C GLY A 1111 -3.32 23.75 -17.91
N THR A 1112 -2.70 24.60 -17.08
CA THR A 1112 -1.92 25.79 -17.48
C THR A 1112 -0.45 25.76 -17.08
N SER A 1113 0.02 24.71 -16.38
CA SER A 1113 1.42 24.58 -15.94
C SER A 1113 2.33 23.90 -16.98
N TYR A 1114 1.74 23.26 -17.99
CA TYR A 1114 2.43 22.45 -19.01
C TYR A 1114 2.06 22.81 -20.45
N ARG A 1115 1.18 23.81 -20.64
CA ARG A 1115 0.71 24.35 -21.93
C ARG A 1115 0.11 25.74 -21.73
N THR A 1116 0.02 26.53 -22.79
CA THR A 1116 -0.45 27.93 -22.68
C THR A 1116 -1.98 28.03 -22.77
N ARG A 1117 -2.57 29.12 -22.25
CA ARG A 1117 -4.01 29.41 -22.45
C ARG A 1117 -4.29 29.78 -23.90
N GLU A 1118 -3.29 30.32 -24.57
CA GLU A 1118 -3.29 30.83 -25.93
C GLU A 1118 -3.37 29.67 -26.93
N GLU A 1119 -2.66 28.57 -26.66
CA GLU A 1119 -2.77 27.30 -27.38
C GLU A 1119 -4.20 26.73 -27.30
N VAL A 1120 -4.76 26.62 -26.09
CA VAL A 1120 -6.14 26.11 -25.89
C VAL A 1120 -7.15 26.97 -26.65
N LYS A 1121 -7.05 28.31 -26.53
CA LYS A 1121 -7.91 29.26 -27.27
C LYS A 1121 -7.71 29.14 -28.79
N LEU A 1122 -6.48 28.93 -29.27
CA LEU A 1122 -6.18 28.81 -30.69
C LEU A 1122 -6.82 27.56 -31.30
N VAL A 1123 -6.77 26.43 -30.60
CA VAL A 1123 -7.45 25.20 -31.02
C VAL A 1123 -8.97 25.40 -30.98
N GLN A 1124 -9.53 25.95 -29.89
CA GLN A 1124 -10.97 26.27 -29.79
C GLN A 1124 -11.46 27.16 -30.93
N ALA A 1125 -10.71 28.21 -31.28
CA ALA A 1125 -11.11 29.17 -32.30
C ALA A 1125 -10.96 28.66 -33.74
N LYS A 1126 -10.08 27.67 -34.00
CA LYS A 1126 -9.75 27.20 -35.35
C LYS A 1126 -10.20 25.77 -35.68
N GLN A 1127 -10.41 24.92 -34.68
CA GLN A 1127 -10.53 23.47 -34.83
C GLN A 1127 -11.66 22.85 -33.99
N ASP A 1128 -12.51 23.63 -33.32
CA ASP A 1128 -13.59 23.05 -32.51
C ASP A 1128 -14.56 22.20 -33.35
N PRO A 1129 -14.87 20.95 -32.93
CA PRO A 1129 -15.59 19.99 -33.76
C PRO A 1129 -17.05 20.39 -34.00
N ILE A 1130 -17.67 21.10 -33.06
CA ILE A 1130 -19.05 21.59 -33.15
C ILE A 1130 -19.11 22.76 -34.12
N ASN A 1131 -18.20 23.74 -33.97
CA ASN A 1131 -18.08 24.87 -34.88
C ASN A 1131 -17.77 24.42 -36.32
N TRP A 1132 -16.86 23.45 -36.48
CA TRP A 1132 -16.51 22.87 -37.77
C TRP A 1132 -17.71 22.17 -38.44
N LEU A 1133 -18.41 21.28 -37.71
CA LEU A 1133 -19.58 20.58 -38.26
C LEU A 1133 -20.73 21.55 -38.56
N THR A 1134 -20.99 22.52 -37.66
CA THR A 1134 -21.98 23.58 -37.87
C THR A 1134 -21.73 24.31 -39.19
N LYS A 1135 -20.46 24.70 -39.43
CA LYS A 1135 -20.08 25.30 -40.70
C LYS A 1135 -20.31 24.36 -41.89
N GLN A 1136 -19.93 23.08 -41.81
CA GLN A 1136 -20.19 22.15 -42.92
C GLN A 1136 -21.69 21.99 -43.22
N ILE A 1137 -22.54 21.95 -42.19
CA ILE A 1137 -24.01 21.84 -42.32
C ILE A 1137 -24.63 23.07 -43.00
N ILE A 1138 -24.13 24.26 -42.68
CA ILE A 1138 -24.60 25.54 -43.24
C ILE A 1138 -24.05 25.77 -44.65
N ASP A 1139 -22.74 25.60 -44.86
CA ASP A 1139 -22.07 25.76 -46.17
C ASP A 1139 -22.66 24.82 -47.24
N ASN A 1140 -23.16 23.65 -46.84
CA ASN A 1140 -23.80 22.67 -47.73
C ASN A 1140 -25.34 22.79 -47.78
N GLY A 1141 -25.94 23.78 -47.12
CA GLY A 1141 -27.38 24.05 -47.18
C GLY A 1141 -28.27 22.93 -46.65
N LEU A 1142 -27.83 22.20 -45.60
CA LEU A 1142 -28.66 21.23 -44.88
C LEU A 1142 -29.53 21.90 -43.81
N LYS A 1143 -28.97 22.89 -43.10
CA LYS A 1143 -29.68 23.72 -42.12
C LYS A 1143 -29.23 25.17 -42.17
N THR A 1144 -30.17 26.05 -41.84
CA THR A 1144 -29.89 27.47 -41.58
C THR A 1144 -29.24 27.66 -40.21
N GLN A 1145 -28.54 28.79 -40.02
CA GLN A 1145 -27.97 29.19 -38.73
C GLN A 1145 -29.01 29.15 -37.59
N ALA A 1146 -30.22 29.66 -37.85
CA ALA A 1146 -31.31 29.71 -36.86
C ALA A 1146 -31.79 28.31 -36.44
N GLU A 1147 -31.88 27.35 -37.36
CA GLU A 1147 -32.22 25.96 -37.02
C GLU A 1147 -31.13 25.28 -36.18
N VAL A 1148 -29.84 25.58 -36.43
CA VAL A 1148 -28.74 25.06 -35.61
C VAL A 1148 -28.74 25.66 -34.21
N GLU A 1149 -29.03 26.96 -34.09
CA GLU A 1149 -29.22 27.63 -32.79
C GLU A 1149 -30.43 27.06 -32.03
N GLU A 1150 -31.54 26.76 -32.70
CA GLU A 1150 -32.70 26.11 -32.09
C GLU A 1150 -32.36 24.68 -31.62
N ILE A 1151 -31.69 23.89 -32.45
CA ILE A 1151 -31.19 22.55 -32.08
C ILE A 1151 -30.29 22.65 -30.84
N THR A 1152 -29.37 23.61 -30.81
CA THR A 1152 -28.47 23.85 -29.66
C THR A 1152 -29.27 24.18 -28.39
N LYS A 1153 -30.19 25.13 -28.47
CA LYS A 1153 -31.02 25.60 -27.36
C LYS A 1153 -31.90 24.48 -26.79
N ASN A 1154 -32.56 23.72 -27.66
CA ASN A 1154 -33.40 22.60 -27.26
C ASN A 1154 -32.58 21.45 -26.65
N THR A 1155 -31.40 21.15 -27.21
CA THR A 1155 -30.48 20.15 -26.65
C THR A 1155 -29.98 20.57 -25.26
N TYR A 1156 -29.61 21.84 -25.07
CA TYR A 1156 -29.15 22.33 -23.77
C TYR A 1156 -30.26 22.33 -22.72
N LYS A 1157 -31.49 22.69 -23.11
CA LYS A 1157 -32.67 22.64 -22.24
C LYS A 1157 -32.89 21.23 -21.68
N ILE A 1158 -32.84 20.19 -22.53
CA ILE A 1158 -33.03 18.80 -22.11
C ILE A 1158 -31.98 18.39 -21.06
N VAL A 1159 -30.69 18.69 -21.28
CA VAL A 1159 -29.62 18.37 -20.33
C VAL A 1159 -29.77 19.13 -19.01
N ASP A 1160 -30.23 20.38 -19.04
CA ASP A 1160 -30.50 21.16 -17.83
C ASP A 1160 -31.71 20.61 -17.05
N GLU A 1161 -32.80 20.21 -17.74
CA GLU A 1161 -33.98 19.58 -17.12
C GLU A 1161 -33.61 18.20 -16.51
N GLU A 1162 -32.82 17.38 -17.21
CA GLU A 1162 -32.30 16.11 -16.70
C GLU A 1162 -31.35 16.28 -15.49
N LEU A 1163 -30.57 17.37 -15.44
CA LEU A 1163 -29.72 17.72 -14.31
C LEU A 1163 -30.54 18.07 -13.06
N GLU A 1164 -31.58 18.89 -13.18
CA GLU A 1164 -32.42 19.23 -12.02
C GLU A 1164 -33.19 18.01 -11.50
N ILE A 1165 -33.54 17.06 -12.36
CA ILE A 1165 -34.08 15.76 -11.90
C ILE A 1165 -32.99 14.97 -11.14
N ALA A 1166 -31.79 14.81 -11.70
CA ALA A 1166 -30.70 14.07 -11.07
C ALA A 1166 -30.24 14.68 -9.73
N LYS A 1167 -30.32 16.00 -9.56
CA LYS A 1167 -30.06 16.67 -8.27
C LYS A 1167 -31.04 16.24 -7.18
N ASN A 1168 -32.30 16.01 -7.54
CA ASN A 1168 -33.37 15.61 -6.62
C ASN A 1168 -33.49 14.08 -6.46
N ASP A 1169 -32.73 13.29 -7.21
CA ASP A 1169 -32.70 11.83 -7.04
C ASP A 1169 -32.12 11.41 -5.67
N PRO A 1170 -32.62 10.31 -5.08
CA PRO A 1170 -32.21 9.89 -3.75
C PRO A 1170 -30.76 9.39 -3.72
N SER A 1171 -30.07 9.65 -2.60
CA SER A 1171 -28.78 9.01 -2.31
C SER A 1171 -28.95 7.49 -2.10
N PRO A 1172 -27.89 6.69 -2.31
CA PRO A 1172 -27.83 5.30 -1.89
C PRO A 1172 -28.09 5.17 -0.39
N ASP A 1173 -28.70 4.05 0.00
CA ASP A 1173 -28.83 3.69 1.41
C ASP A 1173 -27.49 3.10 1.90
N VAL A 1174 -27.12 3.25 3.18
CA VAL A 1174 -25.86 2.67 3.67
C VAL A 1174 -25.91 1.13 3.67
N THR A 1175 -27.08 0.51 3.78
CA THR A 1175 -27.25 -0.93 3.52
C THR A 1175 -26.97 -1.31 2.06
N ASP A 1176 -27.00 -0.36 1.10
CA ASP A 1176 -26.60 -0.62 -0.28
C ASP A 1176 -25.09 -0.80 -0.45
N VAL A 1177 -24.25 -0.41 0.52
CA VAL A 1177 -22.77 -0.46 0.40
C VAL A 1177 -22.28 -1.85 0.02
N GLY A 1178 -22.62 -2.89 0.79
CA GLY A 1178 -22.22 -4.28 0.51
C GLY A 1178 -23.07 -5.02 -0.53
N LYS A 1179 -23.97 -4.35 -1.25
CA LYS A 1179 -24.75 -4.96 -2.34
C LYS A 1179 -23.93 -4.95 -3.63
N ASN A 1180 -24.07 -6.01 -4.44
CA ASN A 1180 -23.33 -6.28 -5.69
C ASN A 1180 -21.84 -6.66 -5.55
N LEU A 1181 -21.32 -7.00 -4.35
CA LEU A 1181 -19.94 -7.53 -4.21
C LEU A 1181 -19.72 -8.85 -4.97
N TYR A 1182 -20.75 -9.70 -5.01
CA TYR A 1182 -20.79 -10.93 -5.79
C TYR A 1182 -22.06 -10.98 -6.64
N THR A 1183 -21.96 -11.41 -7.90
CA THR A 1183 -23.11 -11.57 -8.81
C THR A 1183 -24.09 -12.66 -8.35
N LYS A 1184 -23.58 -13.67 -7.65
CA LYS A 1184 -24.34 -14.73 -6.98
C LYS A 1184 -23.73 -14.95 -5.59
N PRO A 1185 -24.17 -14.21 -4.56
CA PRO A 1185 -23.67 -14.40 -3.21
C PRO A 1185 -24.12 -15.76 -2.65
N LEU A 1186 -23.15 -16.57 -2.20
CA LEU A 1186 -23.44 -17.84 -1.51
C LEU A 1186 -23.74 -17.63 -0.01
N GLU A 1187 -23.32 -16.49 0.55
CA GLU A 1187 -23.58 -16.07 1.92
C GLU A 1187 -24.08 -14.62 1.96
N LYS A 1188 -24.77 -14.24 3.04
CA LYS A 1188 -25.04 -12.82 3.34
C LYS A 1188 -23.72 -12.10 3.63
N VAL A 1189 -23.43 -11.05 2.86
CA VAL A 1189 -22.33 -10.12 3.16
C VAL A 1189 -22.52 -9.55 4.57
N ARG A 1190 -21.48 -9.63 5.40
CA ARG A 1190 -21.47 -9.22 6.81
C ARG A 1190 -20.85 -7.83 6.95
N GLY A 1191 -21.23 -7.04 7.96
CA GLY A 1191 -20.61 -5.74 8.27
C GLY A 1191 -20.76 -4.67 7.18
N LYS A 1192 -21.94 -4.52 6.55
CA LYS A 1192 -22.13 -3.53 5.46
C LYS A 1192 -22.25 -2.10 5.97
N ALA A 1193 -22.62 -1.93 7.23
CA ALA A 1193 -22.72 -0.66 7.93
C ALA A 1193 -22.17 -0.83 9.36
N PRO A 1194 -21.60 0.22 10.00
CA PRO A 1194 -21.08 0.14 11.37
C PRO A 1194 -22.10 -0.28 12.44
N TRP A 1195 -23.40 -0.23 12.12
CA TRP A 1195 -24.50 -0.60 13.00
C TRP A 1195 -25.26 -1.86 12.55
N GLU A 1196 -24.80 -2.58 11.52
CA GLU A 1196 -25.25 -3.97 11.31
C GLU A 1196 -24.62 -4.83 12.41
N SER A 1197 -25.33 -5.01 13.53
CA SER A 1197 -24.93 -5.92 14.60
C SER A 1197 -24.81 -7.36 14.09
N TRP A 1198 -23.81 -8.06 14.61
CA TRP A 1198 -23.30 -9.36 14.18
C TRP A 1198 -24.31 -10.52 14.19
#